data_AF-A0A959HH37-F1
#
_entry.id   AF-A0A959HH37-F1
#
_cell.length_a   1.000
_cell.length_b   1.000
_cell.length_c   1.000
_cell.angle_alpha   90.00
_cell.angle_beta   90.00
_cell.angle_gamma   90.00
#
_symmetry.space_group_name_H-M   'P 1'
#
loop_
_entity.id
_entity.type
_entity.pdbx_description
1 polymer ?
#
loop_
_entity_poly.entity_id
_entity_poly.type
_entity_poly.pdbx_seq_one_letter_code
_entity_poly.pdbx_strand_id
1 'polypeptide(L)'
;MKPEEKRLLDELASKLSLNLANSSLRDLIDRNQGRDILESQVVNGIFLNKKIPKNLEHSPQRLIVIVGAGASFNASNQIPLGRQAASILLDKFKDISELIELEIDKLSKVYRLEPDDFETILLAISKLRPKKLVDEIYKLYNHKHYPSLCYEILAHLFKHRFVDAIINFNFDELLDQSIEDELLHGEYFKIISDGDVQQILPQILADGRIRSPVYIKPHGTVSHKSTMRFTGEDYFGLPADIEYILKLLVSGATSVEEFEAIEEKRETTMLHSIPVNLIVIGFKMQSFEFNHILKEYLPKNSSIYHFNTQLPEIDQKLKDTFKNKAISFNNPFEVKRNPSENTGRLNLNDWMLRLWEFIENNFEDKFSPRNIIRHKLISALFEDKPGKLKSKEEVLLYLKDRMYIELALSIAKYKGFLNVNQLARDRFGKYYSEYCEEMKSGNKPSLITVCKKLGLKDIGYSREALTAKTKKLSKSLKLTFGRKKFENKYIPRLYEEKLTQGNLLSDRLAGRLKKGKNKELFFKSLKMLRNDEDTEIHVKHNSIYDNVFSNPIVLSTHLALDYFTNYLFEAPAWGRHSSQWDVMLIIAETGEWLINKIDKKFLKGKEVRIIIADTAFENILDKRLKTCCKHHEILTLRWWEHNQHLTIFLKKGDKGILKPVKSIYFTRRLRSTYILPVILDCKDSKVILETFAAYHIKSERQNTPNSSQIITQKDVSNRVKYLLGKKSKFEKMKNT
;
A
#
# COMPACT_ATOMS: atom_id res chain seq x y z
N MET A 1 -26.23 -12.62 -3.33
CA MET A 1 -25.77 -11.65 -4.33
C MET A 1 -26.31 -12.11 -5.66
N LYS A 2 -26.94 -11.22 -6.41
CA LYS A 2 -27.51 -11.60 -7.71
C LYS A 2 -26.39 -11.93 -8.70
N PRO A 3 -26.65 -12.75 -9.73
CA PRO A 3 -25.65 -13.08 -10.75
C PRO A 3 -25.02 -11.86 -11.43
N GLU A 4 -25.82 -10.82 -11.70
CA GLU A 4 -25.36 -9.57 -12.33
C GLU A 4 -24.45 -8.75 -11.41
N GLU A 5 -24.83 -8.55 -10.14
CA GLU A 5 -24.00 -7.92 -9.11
C GLU A 5 -22.64 -8.62 -8.98
N LYS A 6 -22.67 -9.97 -8.97
CA LYS A 6 -21.47 -10.80 -8.92
C LYS A 6 -20.60 -10.60 -10.15
N ARG A 7 -21.19 -10.59 -11.35
CA ARG A 7 -20.47 -10.39 -12.63
C ARG A 7 -19.77 -9.04 -12.67
N LEU A 8 -20.44 -7.97 -12.24
CA LEU A 8 -19.86 -6.62 -12.21
C LEU A 8 -18.68 -6.51 -11.24
N LEU A 9 -18.78 -7.14 -10.05
CA LEU A 9 -17.65 -7.19 -9.11
C LEU A 9 -16.47 -7.98 -9.65
N ASP A 10 -16.74 -9.12 -10.27
CA ASP A 10 -15.71 -9.99 -10.85
C ASP A 10 -14.96 -9.26 -11.98
N GLU A 11 -15.70 -8.53 -12.83
CA GLU A 11 -15.13 -7.68 -13.87
C GLU A 11 -14.26 -6.56 -13.29
N LEU A 12 -14.78 -5.79 -12.31
CA LEU A 12 -14.01 -4.73 -11.67
C LEU A 12 -12.78 -5.25 -10.93
N ALA A 13 -12.92 -6.36 -10.22
CA ALA A 13 -11.81 -7.03 -9.54
C ALA A 13 -10.74 -7.45 -10.54
N SER A 14 -11.13 -7.99 -11.71
CA SER A 14 -10.20 -8.35 -12.78
C SER A 14 -9.43 -7.13 -13.29
N LYS A 15 -10.10 -5.99 -13.48
CA LYS A 15 -9.45 -4.73 -13.88
C LYS A 15 -8.48 -4.21 -12.82
N LEU A 16 -8.87 -4.22 -11.55
CA LEU A 16 -8.00 -3.84 -10.42
C LEU A 16 -6.78 -4.76 -10.35
N SER A 17 -6.98 -6.07 -10.42
CA SER A 17 -5.92 -7.08 -10.43
C SER A 17 -4.94 -6.87 -11.58
N LEU A 18 -5.45 -6.62 -12.79
CA LEU A 18 -4.64 -6.35 -13.98
C LEU A 18 -3.84 -5.05 -13.82
N ASN A 19 -4.44 -3.99 -13.26
CA ASN A 19 -3.73 -2.74 -13.05
C ASN A 19 -2.55 -2.90 -12.07
N LEU A 20 -2.72 -3.68 -11.00
CA LEU A 20 -1.60 -4.03 -10.12
C LEU A 20 -0.49 -4.76 -10.90
N ALA A 21 -0.84 -5.77 -11.70
CA ALA A 21 0.15 -6.52 -12.49
C ALA A 21 0.89 -5.61 -13.48
N ASN A 22 0.16 -4.79 -14.24
CA ASN A 22 0.72 -3.84 -15.20
C ASN A 22 1.62 -2.82 -14.49
N SER A 23 1.13 -2.21 -13.40
CA SER A 23 1.93 -1.26 -12.60
C SER A 23 3.19 -1.88 -11.99
N SER A 24 3.17 -3.18 -11.71
CA SER A 24 4.28 -3.90 -11.06
C SER A 24 5.33 -4.41 -12.05
N LEU A 25 4.94 -4.76 -13.27
CA LEU A 25 5.77 -5.56 -14.18
C LEU A 25 6.06 -4.86 -15.52
N ARG A 26 5.56 -3.65 -15.75
CA ARG A 26 5.75 -2.95 -17.03
C ARG A 26 7.20 -2.75 -17.44
N ASP A 27 8.08 -2.36 -16.51
CA ASP A 27 9.51 -2.18 -16.79
C ASP A 27 10.17 -3.49 -17.32
N LEU A 28 9.61 -4.65 -16.99
CA LEU A 28 10.03 -5.96 -17.54
C LEU A 28 9.53 -6.16 -18.97
N ILE A 29 8.25 -5.85 -19.20
CA ILE A 29 7.59 -6.00 -20.50
C ILE A 29 8.29 -5.09 -21.51
N ASP A 30 8.63 -3.86 -21.12
CA ASP A 30 9.27 -2.89 -22.00
C ASP A 30 10.71 -3.26 -22.40
N ARG A 31 11.47 -3.93 -21.52
CA ARG A 31 12.88 -4.27 -21.77
C ARG A 31 13.07 -5.55 -22.58
N ASN A 32 12.06 -6.40 -22.68
CA ASN A 32 12.14 -7.63 -23.46
C ASN A 32 11.45 -7.43 -24.82
N GLN A 33 12.24 -7.43 -25.90
CA GLN A 33 11.75 -7.29 -27.27
C GLN A 33 10.87 -8.50 -27.65
N GLY A 34 9.56 -8.36 -27.43
CA GLY A 34 8.56 -9.42 -27.59
C GLY A 34 7.35 -9.20 -26.67
N ARG A 35 6.89 -7.94 -26.58
CA ARG A 35 5.94 -7.44 -25.58
C ARG A 35 4.72 -8.35 -25.42
N ASP A 36 4.02 -8.66 -26.50
CA ASP A 36 2.72 -9.34 -26.44
C ASP A 36 2.80 -10.79 -25.91
N ILE A 37 3.84 -11.54 -26.30
CA ILE A 37 4.02 -12.93 -25.88
C ILE A 37 4.47 -12.99 -24.43
N LEU A 38 5.39 -12.10 -24.03
CA LEU A 38 5.89 -12.06 -22.66
C LEU A 38 4.81 -11.57 -21.70
N GLU A 39 4.08 -10.52 -22.08
CA GLU A 39 2.97 -9.98 -21.29
C GLU A 39 1.88 -11.05 -21.07
N SER A 40 1.47 -11.77 -22.14
CA SER A 40 0.53 -12.88 -22.01
C SER A 40 1.04 -13.98 -21.07
N GLN A 41 2.31 -14.37 -21.16
CA GLN A 41 2.89 -15.41 -20.29
C GLN A 41 3.03 -14.95 -18.83
N VAL A 42 3.40 -13.69 -18.62
CA VAL A 42 3.53 -13.06 -17.30
C VAL A 42 2.15 -13.00 -16.62
N VAL A 43 1.15 -12.47 -17.32
CA VAL A 43 -0.23 -12.33 -16.84
C VAL A 43 -0.81 -13.71 -16.53
N ASN A 44 -0.73 -14.66 -17.46
CA ASN A 44 -1.23 -16.02 -17.24
C ASN A 44 -0.52 -16.78 -16.10
N GLY A 45 0.74 -16.46 -15.83
CA GLY A 45 1.47 -17.05 -14.70
C GLY A 45 1.11 -16.46 -13.34
N ILE A 46 0.52 -15.27 -13.28
CA ILE A 46 0.15 -14.58 -12.03
C ILE A 46 -1.27 -14.92 -11.59
N PHE A 47 -2.16 -15.01 -12.57
CA PHE A 47 -3.58 -15.19 -12.32
C PHE A 47 -3.97 -16.66 -12.42
N LEU A 48 -4.99 -17.04 -11.65
CA LEU A 48 -5.61 -18.34 -11.85
C LEU A 48 -6.19 -18.38 -13.28
N ASN A 49 -5.66 -19.28 -14.12
CA ASN A 49 -5.87 -19.53 -15.57
C ASN A 49 -7.31 -19.41 -16.16
N LYS A 50 -8.33 -19.02 -15.38
CA LYS A 50 -9.74 -19.00 -15.73
C LYS A 50 -10.48 -17.68 -15.45
N LYS A 51 -9.84 -16.66 -14.85
CA LYS A 51 -10.60 -15.51 -14.29
C LYS A 51 -10.41 -14.17 -14.97
N ILE A 52 -9.30 -13.91 -15.66
CA ILE A 52 -9.19 -12.66 -16.43
C ILE A 52 -9.78 -12.90 -17.83
N PRO A 53 -10.78 -12.12 -18.26
CA PRO A 53 -11.27 -12.17 -19.62
C PRO A 53 -10.14 -11.90 -20.63
N LYS A 54 -9.97 -12.76 -21.64
CA LYS A 54 -8.90 -12.64 -22.66
C LYS A 54 -8.85 -11.27 -23.35
N ASN A 55 -9.99 -10.59 -23.47
CA ASN A 55 -10.10 -9.25 -24.03
C ASN A 55 -9.57 -8.14 -23.12
N LEU A 56 -9.27 -8.42 -21.85
CA LEU A 56 -8.64 -7.50 -20.91
C LEU A 56 -7.12 -7.73 -20.79
N GLU A 57 -6.58 -8.87 -21.23
CA GLU A 57 -5.21 -9.30 -20.92
C GLU A 57 -4.07 -8.40 -21.46
N HIS A 58 -4.35 -7.44 -22.34
CA HIS A 58 -3.29 -6.76 -23.13
C HIS A 58 -3.41 -5.24 -23.28
N SER A 59 -4.40 -4.59 -22.66
CA SER A 59 -4.49 -3.12 -22.76
C SER A 59 -4.05 -2.48 -21.46
N PRO A 60 -3.08 -1.54 -21.48
CA PRO A 60 -2.90 -0.63 -20.36
C PRO A 60 -4.23 0.10 -20.11
N GLN A 61 -4.55 0.30 -18.84
CA GLN A 61 -5.76 0.99 -18.38
C GLN A 61 -5.39 1.83 -17.17
N ARG A 62 -6.20 2.85 -16.87
CA ARG A 62 -6.07 3.68 -15.67
C ARG A 62 -7.26 3.46 -14.75
N LEU A 63 -7.01 3.34 -13.45
CA LEU A 63 -8.06 3.21 -12.44
C LEU A 63 -8.09 4.42 -11.52
N ILE A 64 -9.22 5.12 -11.54
CA ILE A 64 -9.45 6.33 -10.74
C ILE A 64 -10.65 6.10 -9.84
N VAL A 65 -10.48 6.34 -8.55
CA VAL A 65 -11.60 6.32 -7.60
C VAL A 65 -12.07 7.76 -7.36
N ILE A 66 -13.38 7.96 -7.41
CA ILE A 66 -14.03 9.24 -7.12
C ILE A 66 -14.83 9.06 -5.83
N VAL A 67 -14.56 9.90 -4.84
CA VAL A 67 -15.19 9.83 -3.51
C VAL A 67 -16.03 11.06 -3.27
N GLY A 68 -17.30 10.84 -2.92
CA GLY A 68 -18.25 11.88 -2.54
C GLY A 68 -18.82 11.70 -1.13
N ALA A 69 -19.64 12.66 -0.68
CA ALA A 69 -20.05 12.80 0.72
C ALA A 69 -20.80 11.58 1.29
N GLY A 70 -21.45 10.81 0.41
CA GLY A 70 -22.13 9.57 0.80
C GLY A 70 -21.21 8.51 1.39
N ALA A 71 -19.92 8.50 1.02
CA ALA A 71 -18.95 7.59 1.60
C ALA A 71 -18.63 7.95 3.06
N SER A 72 -18.40 9.24 3.34
CA SER A 72 -18.18 9.76 4.71
C SER A 72 -19.42 9.67 5.57
N PHE A 73 -20.60 9.90 4.99
CA PHE A 73 -21.87 9.65 5.68
C PHE A 73 -22.03 8.18 6.03
N ASN A 74 -21.72 7.25 5.13
CA ASN A 74 -21.81 5.82 5.45
C ASN A 74 -20.87 5.39 6.58
N ALA A 75 -19.70 6.01 6.69
CA ALA A 75 -18.72 5.71 7.73
C ALA A 75 -19.21 6.07 9.15
N SER A 76 -19.93 7.18 9.29
CA SER A 76 -20.23 7.73 10.63
C SER A 76 -21.71 8.01 10.88
N ASN A 77 -22.55 8.19 9.85
CA ASN A 77 -23.87 8.84 9.90
C ASN A 77 -23.88 10.20 10.64
N GLN A 78 -22.71 10.78 10.94
CA GLN A 78 -22.56 12.04 11.68
C GLN A 78 -22.08 13.17 10.80
N ILE A 79 -21.25 12.85 9.80
CA ILE A 79 -20.84 13.80 8.79
C ILE A 79 -22.07 14.09 7.90
N PRO A 80 -22.62 15.31 7.94
CA PRO A 80 -23.85 15.61 7.22
C PRO A 80 -23.64 15.56 5.72
N LEU A 81 -24.65 15.04 5.00
CA LEU A 81 -24.75 15.21 3.55
C LEU A 81 -24.96 16.69 3.20
N GLY A 82 -24.67 17.08 1.96
CA GLY A 82 -24.79 18.47 1.51
C GLY A 82 -26.10 19.16 1.95
N ARG A 83 -27.26 18.57 1.67
CA ARG A 83 -28.56 19.13 2.10
C ARG A 83 -28.71 19.28 3.62
N GLN A 84 -28.19 18.32 4.39
CA GLN A 84 -28.21 18.39 5.85
C GLN A 84 -27.28 19.49 6.37
N ALA A 85 -26.09 19.61 5.78
CA ALA A 85 -25.13 20.64 6.10
C ALA A 85 -25.67 22.03 5.75
N ALA A 86 -26.32 22.16 4.60
CA ALA A 86 -26.96 23.40 4.16
C ALA A 86 -28.00 23.89 5.18
N SER A 87 -28.89 22.99 5.62
CA SER A 87 -29.89 23.30 6.65
C SER A 87 -29.25 23.73 7.99
N ILE A 88 -28.19 23.03 8.42
CA ILE A 88 -27.47 23.39 9.65
C ILE A 88 -26.79 24.76 9.51
N LEU A 89 -26.20 25.05 8.35
CA LEU A 89 -25.55 26.34 8.10
C LEU A 89 -26.58 27.48 8.08
N LEU A 90 -27.71 27.34 7.37
CA LEU A 90 -28.76 28.36 7.37
C LEU A 90 -29.23 28.69 8.80
N ASP A 91 -29.35 27.69 9.68
CA ASP A 91 -29.65 27.90 11.09
C ASP A 91 -28.59 28.74 11.83
N LYS A 92 -27.29 28.53 11.53
CA LYS A 92 -26.17 29.31 12.11
C LYS A 92 -26.07 30.75 11.61
N PHE A 93 -26.69 31.05 10.48
CA PHE A 93 -26.69 32.37 9.83
C PHE A 93 -28.09 33.01 9.78
N LYS A 94 -29.00 32.58 10.67
CA LYS A 94 -30.35 33.15 10.81
C LYS A 94 -30.38 34.66 11.00
N ASP A 95 -29.32 35.25 11.54
CA ASP A 95 -29.23 36.69 11.74
C ASP A 95 -29.11 37.51 10.44
N ILE A 96 -28.86 36.84 9.31
CA ILE A 96 -28.77 37.44 7.97
C ILE A 96 -29.59 36.65 6.92
N SER A 97 -30.61 35.90 7.34
CA SER A 97 -31.35 34.98 6.45
C SER A 97 -31.98 35.68 5.24
N GLU A 98 -32.56 36.87 5.42
CA GLU A 98 -33.15 37.64 4.32
C GLU A 98 -32.14 38.00 3.23
N LEU A 99 -30.91 38.37 3.62
CA LEU A 99 -29.84 38.67 2.68
C LEU A 99 -29.35 37.42 1.95
N ILE A 100 -29.32 36.28 2.64
CA ILE A 100 -28.96 34.98 2.05
C ILE A 100 -30.02 34.59 1.01
N GLU A 101 -31.31 34.69 1.34
CA GLU A 101 -32.42 34.35 0.43
C GLU A 101 -32.41 35.23 -0.82
N LEU A 102 -32.16 36.54 -0.68
CA LEU A 102 -32.01 37.45 -1.82
C LEU A 102 -30.84 37.05 -2.72
N GLU A 103 -29.71 36.63 -2.14
CA GLU A 103 -28.58 36.17 -2.94
C GLU A 103 -28.84 34.81 -3.59
N ILE A 104 -29.51 33.87 -2.92
CA ILE A 104 -29.93 32.60 -3.51
C ILE A 104 -30.87 32.83 -4.70
N ASP A 105 -31.86 33.71 -4.57
CA ASP A 105 -32.78 34.08 -5.66
C ASP A 105 -32.01 34.69 -6.84
N LYS A 106 -31.05 35.58 -6.56
CA LYS A 106 -30.15 36.12 -7.58
C LYS A 106 -29.33 35.01 -8.26
N LEU A 107 -28.72 34.12 -7.48
CA LEU A 107 -27.90 33.03 -8.01
C LEU A 107 -28.73 32.10 -8.90
N SER A 108 -29.95 31.79 -8.48
CA SER A 108 -30.88 30.97 -9.25
C SER A 108 -31.34 31.66 -10.54
N LYS A 109 -31.67 32.95 -10.50
CA LYS A 109 -32.13 33.69 -11.70
C LYS A 109 -31.01 33.94 -12.71
N VAL A 110 -29.83 34.35 -12.24
CA VAL A 110 -28.72 34.77 -13.09
C VAL A 110 -27.92 33.58 -13.59
N TYR A 111 -27.59 32.65 -12.69
CA TYR A 111 -26.70 31.52 -12.99
C TYR A 111 -27.42 30.18 -13.13
N ARG A 112 -28.77 30.15 -12.95
CA ARG A 112 -29.59 28.93 -13.04
C ARG A 112 -29.15 27.84 -12.05
N LEU A 113 -28.65 28.25 -10.90
CA LEU A 113 -28.31 27.34 -9.81
C LEU A 113 -29.57 26.89 -9.07
N GLU A 114 -29.57 25.65 -8.61
CA GLU A 114 -30.65 25.09 -7.81
C GLU A 114 -30.64 25.74 -6.40
N PRO A 115 -31.73 26.40 -5.97
CA PRO A 115 -31.76 27.17 -4.71
C PRO A 115 -31.43 26.35 -3.46
N ASP A 116 -31.88 25.10 -3.44
CA ASP A 116 -31.73 24.18 -2.29
C ASP A 116 -30.43 23.38 -2.32
N ASP A 117 -29.57 23.62 -3.32
CA ASP A 117 -28.29 22.93 -3.43
C ASP A 117 -27.31 23.45 -2.39
N PHE A 118 -26.50 22.53 -1.86
CA PHE A 118 -25.58 22.85 -0.77
C PHE A 118 -24.58 23.93 -1.21
N GLU A 119 -24.07 23.77 -2.42
CA GLU A 119 -23.15 24.66 -3.09
C GLU A 119 -23.74 26.07 -3.28
N THR A 120 -24.99 26.20 -3.75
CA THR A 120 -25.69 27.49 -3.90
C THR A 120 -25.78 28.23 -2.56
N ILE A 121 -26.11 27.50 -1.50
CA ILE A 121 -26.23 28.05 -0.15
C ILE A 121 -24.85 28.49 0.39
N LEU A 122 -23.80 27.70 0.16
CA LEU A 122 -22.43 28.08 0.53
C LEU A 122 -22.01 29.40 -0.14
N LEU A 123 -22.30 29.58 -1.43
CA LEU A 123 -21.95 30.81 -2.16
C LEU A 123 -22.66 32.03 -1.60
N ALA A 124 -23.97 31.90 -1.36
CA ALA A 124 -24.77 32.97 -0.80
C ALA A 124 -24.24 33.42 0.57
N ILE A 125 -23.91 32.46 1.45
CA ILE A 125 -23.34 32.76 2.77
C ILE A 125 -21.92 33.32 2.65
N SER A 126 -21.09 32.76 1.77
CA SER A 126 -19.69 33.14 1.59
C SER A 126 -19.53 34.59 1.15
N LYS A 127 -20.42 35.08 0.27
CA LYS A 127 -20.45 36.48 -0.15
C LYS A 127 -20.64 37.44 1.03
N LEU A 128 -21.44 37.04 2.03
CA LEU A 128 -21.81 37.88 3.16
C LEU A 128 -20.87 37.73 4.35
N ARG A 129 -20.43 36.49 4.66
CA ARG A 129 -19.64 36.15 5.85
C ARG A 129 -18.64 35.01 5.61
N PRO A 130 -17.61 35.21 4.77
CA PRO A 130 -16.71 34.14 4.34
C PRO A 130 -15.93 33.53 5.53
N LYS A 131 -15.37 34.35 6.42
CA LYS A 131 -14.57 33.87 7.58
C LYS A 131 -15.39 33.02 8.55
N LYS A 132 -16.63 33.45 8.87
CA LYS A 132 -17.50 32.70 9.79
C LYS A 132 -17.95 31.39 9.14
N LEU A 133 -18.21 31.38 7.83
CA LEU A 133 -18.57 30.16 7.09
C LEU A 133 -17.46 29.11 7.16
N VAL A 134 -16.21 29.51 6.88
CA VAL A 134 -15.02 28.66 7.03
C VAL A 134 -14.98 27.97 8.40
N ASP A 135 -15.23 28.73 9.47
CA ASP A 135 -15.20 28.21 10.84
C ASP A 135 -16.36 27.25 11.14
N GLU A 136 -17.55 27.50 10.61
CA GLU A 136 -18.69 26.58 10.77
C GLU A 136 -18.50 25.29 9.94
N ILE A 137 -18.00 25.37 8.71
CA ILE A 137 -17.63 24.19 7.91
C ILE A 137 -16.57 23.36 8.64
N TYR A 138 -15.54 24.01 9.19
CA TYR A 138 -14.51 23.34 9.99
C TYR A 138 -15.15 22.59 11.16
N LYS A 139 -16.06 23.21 11.93
CA LYS A 139 -16.75 22.53 13.04
C LYS A 139 -17.62 21.36 12.58
N LEU A 140 -18.23 21.45 11.40
CA LEU A 140 -19.12 20.42 10.85
C LEU A 140 -18.36 19.20 10.30
N TYR A 141 -17.17 19.40 9.75
CA TYR A 141 -16.45 18.36 9.00
C TYR A 141 -15.10 17.97 9.61
N ASN A 142 -14.61 18.64 10.66
CA ASN A 142 -13.37 18.28 11.36
C ASN A 142 -13.55 17.03 12.24
N HIS A 143 -13.65 15.90 11.56
CA HIS A 143 -13.88 14.58 12.10
C HIS A 143 -12.72 13.68 11.65
N LYS A 144 -11.59 13.70 12.38
CA LYS A 144 -10.35 13.02 11.94
C LYS A 144 -10.31 11.51 12.23
N HIS A 145 -10.99 11.04 13.28
CA HIS A 145 -10.74 9.71 13.87
C HIS A 145 -11.90 8.70 13.73
N TYR A 146 -12.79 8.86 12.75
CA TYR A 146 -13.84 7.86 12.54
C TYR A 146 -13.32 6.69 11.70
N PRO A 147 -13.33 5.46 12.23
CA PRO A 147 -12.94 4.30 11.45
C PRO A 147 -13.97 4.07 10.34
N SER A 148 -13.49 3.85 9.13
CA SER A 148 -14.28 3.51 7.96
C SER A 148 -13.62 2.34 7.26
N LEU A 149 -14.26 1.16 7.29
CA LEU A 149 -13.70 -0.01 6.59
C LEU A 149 -13.58 0.24 5.09
N CYS A 150 -14.53 0.96 4.49
CA CYS A 150 -14.45 1.38 3.10
C CYS A 150 -13.17 2.18 2.82
N TYR A 151 -12.86 3.21 3.62
CA TYR A 151 -11.66 4.03 3.40
C TYR A 151 -10.36 3.28 3.75
N GLU A 152 -10.38 2.42 4.76
CA GLU A 152 -9.26 1.55 5.10
C GLU A 152 -8.94 0.57 3.94
N ILE A 153 -9.95 -0.03 3.29
CA ILE A 153 -9.75 -0.88 2.10
C ILE A 153 -9.33 -0.04 0.88
N LEU A 154 -9.91 1.15 0.70
CA LEU A 154 -9.54 2.03 -0.41
C LEU A 154 -8.07 2.48 -0.32
N ALA A 155 -7.62 2.87 0.88
CA ALA A 155 -6.22 3.20 1.15
C ALA A 155 -5.29 2.01 0.89
N HIS A 156 -5.72 0.79 1.23
CA HIS A 156 -5.00 -0.45 0.94
C HIS A 156 -4.87 -0.70 -0.58
N LEU A 157 -5.96 -0.55 -1.33
CA LEU A 157 -5.94 -0.66 -2.79
C LEU A 157 -5.03 0.40 -3.43
N PHE A 158 -5.04 1.62 -2.90
CA PHE A 158 -4.21 2.73 -3.36
C PHE A 158 -2.72 2.51 -3.11
N LYS A 159 -2.35 2.11 -1.89
CA LYS A 159 -0.97 1.72 -1.54
C LYS A 159 -0.43 0.64 -2.47
N HIS A 160 -1.24 -0.37 -2.72
CA HIS A 160 -0.85 -1.52 -3.52
C HIS A 160 -1.07 -1.34 -5.02
N ARG A 161 -1.27 -0.11 -5.50
CA ARG A 161 -1.31 0.20 -6.95
C ARG A 161 -2.42 -0.54 -7.72
N PHE A 162 -3.47 -0.97 -7.01
CA PHE A 162 -4.72 -1.36 -7.68
C PHE A 162 -5.41 -0.12 -8.25
N VAL A 163 -5.31 1.01 -7.53
CA VAL A 163 -5.86 2.32 -7.92
C VAL A 163 -4.71 3.28 -8.18
N ASP A 164 -4.76 4.00 -9.30
CA ASP A 164 -3.72 4.96 -9.68
C ASP A 164 -3.95 6.34 -9.06
N ALA A 165 -5.22 6.77 -9.04
CA ALA A 165 -5.61 8.06 -8.52
C ALA A 165 -6.91 8.00 -7.70
N ILE A 166 -6.99 8.87 -6.69
CA ILE A 166 -8.20 9.11 -5.91
C ILE A 166 -8.53 10.60 -6.02
N ILE A 167 -9.74 10.90 -6.48
CA ILE A 167 -10.32 12.24 -6.51
C ILE A 167 -11.36 12.31 -5.40
N ASN A 168 -11.12 13.11 -4.36
CA ASN A 168 -12.01 13.22 -3.21
C ASN A 168 -12.60 14.62 -3.12
N PHE A 169 -13.92 14.72 -3.28
CA PHE A 169 -14.65 15.98 -3.22
C PHE A 169 -15.08 16.37 -1.79
N ASN A 170 -14.77 15.53 -0.80
CA ASN A 170 -15.19 15.75 0.58
C ASN A 170 -14.22 16.69 1.32
N PHE A 171 -14.78 17.63 2.09
CA PHE A 171 -13.99 18.49 2.98
C PHE A 171 -13.39 17.76 4.18
N ASP A 172 -14.06 16.69 4.65
CA ASP A 172 -13.59 15.88 5.79
C ASP A 172 -12.29 15.13 5.48
N GLU A 173 -11.65 14.60 6.53
CA GLU A 173 -10.31 14.02 6.47
C GLU A 173 -10.28 12.54 6.82
N LEU A 174 -11.42 11.85 6.71
CA LEU A 174 -11.49 10.42 7.04
C LEU A 174 -10.69 9.56 6.06
N LEU A 175 -10.76 9.87 4.77
CA LEU A 175 -9.97 9.18 3.76
C LEU A 175 -8.51 9.61 3.82
N ASP A 176 -8.23 10.90 4.04
CA ASP A 176 -6.88 11.41 4.30
C ASP A 176 -6.18 10.62 5.42
N GLN A 177 -6.85 10.48 6.56
CA GLN A 177 -6.34 9.71 7.69
C GLN A 177 -6.08 8.24 7.33
N SER A 178 -7.00 7.61 6.58
CA SER A 178 -6.86 6.22 6.16
C SER A 178 -5.68 6.02 5.20
N ILE A 179 -5.48 6.96 4.26
CA ILE A 179 -4.33 6.99 3.34
C ILE A 179 -3.04 7.21 4.12
N GLU A 180 -2.98 8.17 5.03
CA GLU A 180 -1.80 8.46 5.85
C GLU A 180 -1.49 7.37 6.88
N ASP A 181 -2.48 6.58 7.28
CA ASP A 181 -2.24 5.37 8.06
C ASP A 181 -1.58 4.29 7.19
N GLU A 182 -1.97 4.17 5.92
CA GLU A 182 -1.54 3.08 5.06
C GLU A 182 -0.21 3.36 4.32
N LEU A 183 -0.05 4.60 3.82
CA LEU A 183 1.09 5.13 3.08
C LEU A 183 1.84 6.21 3.87
N LEU A 184 3.17 6.19 3.81
CA LEU A 184 4.03 7.24 4.36
C LEU A 184 4.06 8.49 3.47
N HIS A 185 4.47 9.62 4.07
CA HIS A 185 4.73 10.84 3.33
C HIS A 185 5.77 10.62 2.22
N GLY A 186 5.45 11.07 1.00
CA GLY A 186 6.28 10.88 -0.19
C GLY A 186 6.11 9.55 -0.92
N GLU A 187 5.22 8.65 -0.45
CA GLU A 187 4.82 7.46 -1.21
C GLU A 187 3.69 7.73 -2.21
N TYR A 188 3.05 8.90 -2.12
CA TYR A 188 1.99 9.37 -3.01
C TYR A 188 2.05 10.89 -3.14
N PHE A 189 1.43 11.43 -4.18
CA PHE A 189 1.25 12.86 -4.37
C PHE A 189 -0.08 13.30 -3.77
N LYS A 190 -0.05 14.23 -2.80
CA LYS A 190 -1.23 14.85 -2.19
C LYS A 190 -1.41 16.25 -2.81
N ILE A 191 -2.55 16.48 -3.46
CA ILE A 191 -2.87 17.73 -4.15
C ILE A 191 -4.10 18.32 -3.49
N ILE A 192 -3.94 19.43 -2.75
CA ILE A 192 -5.05 20.16 -2.13
C ILE A 192 -5.10 21.63 -2.59
N SER A 193 -4.09 22.07 -3.34
CA SER A 193 -3.93 23.43 -3.87
C SER A 193 -3.12 23.44 -5.16
N ASP A 194 -3.13 24.56 -5.88
CA ASP A 194 -2.38 24.74 -7.14
C ASP A 194 -0.87 24.69 -6.92
N GLY A 195 -0.40 25.20 -5.78
CA GLY A 195 1.02 25.14 -5.39
C GLY A 195 1.56 23.71 -5.27
N ASP A 196 0.69 22.73 -5.01
CA ASP A 196 1.07 21.31 -4.97
C ASP A 196 1.31 20.75 -6.39
N VAL A 197 0.56 21.24 -7.39
CA VAL A 197 0.59 20.75 -8.78
C VAL A 197 1.92 21.05 -9.45
N GLN A 198 2.40 22.30 -9.33
CA GLN A 198 3.61 22.76 -10.01
C GLN A 198 4.86 21.97 -9.59
N GLN A 199 4.88 21.47 -8.35
CA GLN A 199 6.02 20.71 -7.81
C GLN A 199 6.09 19.28 -8.36
N ILE A 200 4.96 18.73 -8.80
CA ILE A 200 4.81 17.29 -9.06
C ILE A 200 4.54 16.98 -10.53
N LEU A 201 4.09 17.95 -11.34
CA LEU A 201 3.62 17.70 -12.70
C LEU A 201 4.63 16.89 -13.57
N PRO A 202 5.94 17.21 -13.60
CA PRO A 202 6.94 16.43 -14.35
C PRO A 202 7.17 15.01 -13.80
N GLN A 203 6.70 14.73 -12.58
CA GLN A 203 6.91 13.48 -11.87
C GLN A 203 5.66 12.58 -11.88
N ILE A 204 4.49 13.13 -12.21
CA ILE A 204 3.23 12.38 -12.26
C ILE A 204 3.28 11.39 -13.44
N LEU A 205 3.46 11.89 -14.66
CA LEU A 205 3.52 11.08 -15.87
C LEU A 205 4.96 10.92 -16.32
N ALA A 206 5.47 9.70 -16.30
CA ALA A 206 6.75 9.39 -16.91
C ALA A 206 6.76 7.93 -17.40
N ASP A 207 7.43 7.70 -18.52
CA ASP A 207 7.47 6.42 -19.24
C ASP A 207 6.06 5.88 -19.56
N GLY A 208 5.12 6.78 -19.90
CA GLY A 208 3.79 6.36 -20.31
C GLY A 208 2.84 6.01 -19.14
N ARG A 209 3.14 6.38 -17.89
CA ARG A 209 2.36 5.99 -16.70
C ARG A 209 2.38 7.01 -15.55
N ILE A 210 1.40 6.85 -14.65
CA ILE A 210 1.39 7.48 -13.33
C ILE A 210 2.44 6.77 -12.44
N ARG A 211 3.57 7.41 -12.14
CA ARG A 211 4.68 6.77 -11.37
C ARG A 211 4.34 6.50 -9.91
N SER A 212 3.62 7.43 -9.27
CA SER A 212 3.23 7.36 -7.86
C SER A 212 1.74 7.60 -7.70
N PRO A 213 1.09 7.02 -6.68
CA PRO A 213 -0.35 7.21 -6.47
C PRO A 213 -0.69 8.70 -6.32
N VAL A 214 -1.80 9.15 -6.91
CA VAL A 214 -2.22 10.57 -6.86
C VAL A 214 -3.49 10.71 -6.04
N TYR A 215 -3.47 11.53 -5.00
CA TYR A 215 -4.63 11.86 -4.19
C TYR A 215 -4.91 13.35 -4.32
N ILE A 216 -6.08 13.71 -4.85
CA ILE A 216 -6.47 15.09 -5.11
C ILE A 216 -7.78 15.44 -4.39
N LYS A 217 -7.83 16.62 -3.78
CA LYS A 217 -9.04 17.21 -3.19
C LYS A 217 -9.37 18.53 -3.88
N PRO A 218 -10.18 18.51 -4.97
CA PRO A 218 -10.43 19.70 -5.77
C PRO A 218 -11.10 20.85 -5.01
N HIS A 219 -11.89 20.54 -3.97
CA HIS A 219 -12.59 21.51 -3.14
C HIS A 219 -11.80 21.91 -1.86
N GLY A 220 -10.60 21.38 -1.67
CA GLY A 220 -9.78 21.61 -0.48
C GLY A 220 -10.13 20.70 0.71
N THR A 221 -9.62 21.05 1.88
CA THR A 221 -9.76 20.25 3.11
C THR A 221 -9.88 21.12 4.37
N VAL A 222 -10.58 20.63 5.39
CA VAL A 222 -10.86 21.42 6.61
C VAL A 222 -9.61 21.81 7.41
N SER A 223 -8.56 20.99 7.46
CA SER A 223 -7.32 21.37 8.16
C SER A 223 -6.58 22.52 7.49
N HIS A 224 -6.79 22.73 6.20
CA HIS A 224 -6.16 23.80 5.42
C HIS A 224 -7.22 24.79 4.94
N LYS A 225 -7.69 25.64 5.87
CA LYS A 225 -8.79 26.60 5.63
C LYS A 225 -8.63 27.45 4.36
N SER A 226 -7.40 27.81 3.99
CA SER A 226 -7.09 28.59 2.79
C SER A 226 -7.30 27.83 1.47
N THR A 227 -7.43 26.51 1.52
CA THR A 227 -7.68 25.65 0.35
C THR A 227 -9.16 25.42 0.10
N MET A 228 -10.03 25.74 1.06
CA MET A 228 -11.47 25.48 0.91
C MET A 228 -12.09 26.49 -0.05
N ARG A 229 -12.81 25.98 -1.05
CA ARG A 229 -13.33 26.77 -2.16
C ARG A 229 -14.84 26.93 -2.05
N PHE A 230 -15.27 28.15 -1.76
CA PHE A 230 -16.67 28.54 -1.67
C PHE A 230 -16.89 30.03 -1.98
N THR A 231 -15.91 30.72 -2.58
CA THR A 231 -16.08 32.12 -2.99
C THR A 231 -16.64 32.20 -4.42
N GLY A 232 -17.34 33.30 -4.74
CA GLY A 232 -17.98 33.47 -6.04
C GLY A 232 -17.02 33.50 -7.25
N GLU A 233 -15.73 33.78 -7.04
CA GLU A 233 -14.69 33.71 -8.07
C GLU A 233 -14.11 32.29 -8.24
N ASP A 234 -14.10 31.48 -7.16
CA ASP A 234 -13.61 30.08 -7.16
C ASP A 234 -14.65 29.04 -7.65
N TYR A 235 -15.92 29.44 -7.76
CA TYR A 235 -17.01 28.48 -7.99
C TYR A 235 -17.27 28.17 -9.47
N PHE A 236 -17.05 29.15 -10.36
CA PHE A 236 -17.35 28.95 -11.79
C PHE A 236 -16.24 28.20 -12.54
N GLY A 237 -15.12 27.92 -11.89
CA GLY A 237 -14.01 27.18 -12.47
C GLY A 237 -13.15 26.51 -11.40
N LEU A 238 -12.73 25.28 -11.68
CA LEU A 238 -11.58 24.72 -11.00
C LEU A 238 -10.38 25.61 -11.33
N PRO A 239 -9.54 26.00 -10.36
CA PRO A 239 -8.33 26.73 -10.70
C PRO A 239 -7.47 25.91 -11.65
N ALA A 240 -6.81 26.65 -12.53
CA ALA A 240 -6.24 26.14 -13.77
C ALA A 240 -5.35 24.91 -13.56
N ASP A 241 -4.50 24.93 -12.53
CA ASP A 241 -3.56 23.83 -12.26
C ASP A 241 -4.28 22.56 -11.79
N ILE A 242 -5.31 22.68 -10.93
CA ILE A 242 -6.12 21.53 -10.51
C ILE A 242 -6.99 21.01 -11.66
N GLU A 243 -7.58 21.90 -12.44
CA GLU A 243 -8.33 21.54 -13.64
C GLU A 243 -7.45 20.77 -14.63
N TYR A 244 -6.24 21.28 -14.89
CA TYR A 244 -5.23 20.68 -15.75
C TYR A 244 -4.89 19.25 -15.30
N ILE A 245 -4.61 19.06 -14.01
CA ILE A 245 -4.33 17.72 -13.47
C ILE A 245 -5.54 16.79 -13.60
N LEU A 246 -6.76 17.26 -13.34
CA LEU A 246 -7.95 16.42 -13.49
C LEU A 246 -8.16 16.01 -14.95
N LYS A 247 -7.97 16.92 -15.91
CA LYS A 247 -7.99 16.60 -17.35
C LYS A 247 -6.89 15.61 -17.72
N LEU A 248 -5.66 15.83 -17.24
CA LEU A 248 -4.52 14.93 -17.45
C LEU A 248 -4.81 13.50 -16.96
N LEU A 249 -5.38 13.38 -15.76
CA LEU A 249 -5.72 12.09 -15.16
C LEU A 249 -6.88 11.41 -15.91
N VAL A 250 -7.92 12.15 -16.30
CA VAL A 250 -9.11 11.59 -16.95
C VAL A 250 -8.90 11.29 -18.45
N SER A 251 -8.00 12.00 -19.13
CA SER A 251 -7.77 11.87 -20.58
C SER A 251 -7.17 10.54 -21.02
N GLY A 252 -6.63 9.75 -20.09
CA GLY A 252 -5.87 8.54 -20.44
C GLY A 252 -4.54 8.83 -21.14
N ALA A 253 -4.08 10.09 -21.19
CA ALA A 253 -2.79 10.44 -21.77
C ALA A 253 -1.63 9.76 -21.02
N THR A 254 -0.67 9.20 -21.74
CA THR A 254 0.45 8.47 -21.17
C THR A 254 1.67 9.36 -20.91
N SER A 255 1.78 10.49 -21.61
CA SER A 255 2.78 11.54 -21.36
C SER A 255 2.16 12.93 -21.33
N VAL A 256 2.93 13.93 -20.88
CA VAL A 256 2.50 15.33 -20.86
C VAL A 256 2.36 15.85 -22.29
N GLU A 257 3.28 15.51 -23.17
CA GLU A 257 3.27 15.91 -24.59
C GLU A 257 2.06 15.32 -25.31
N GLU A 258 1.67 14.08 -24.98
CA GLU A 258 0.44 13.47 -25.50
C GLU A 258 -0.80 14.24 -25.03
N PHE A 259 -0.82 14.65 -23.76
CA PHE A 259 -1.93 15.41 -23.21
C PHE A 259 -2.05 16.81 -23.84
N GLU A 260 -0.95 17.53 -23.98
CA GLU A 260 -0.90 18.83 -24.66
C GLU A 260 -1.43 18.71 -26.10
N ALA A 261 -1.05 17.64 -26.82
CA ALA A 261 -1.57 17.38 -28.16
C ALA A 261 -3.07 17.03 -28.19
N ILE A 262 -3.62 16.43 -27.12
CA ILE A 262 -5.07 16.20 -26.97
C ILE A 262 -5.80 17.53 -26.73
N GLU A 263 -5.23 18.38 -25.87
CA GLU A 263 -5.80 19.69 -25.52
C GLU A 263 -5.85 20.65 -26.73
N GLU A 264 -4.81 20.66 -27.55
CA GLU A 264 -4.72 21.52 -28.75
C GLU A 264 -5.64 21.07 -29.90
N LYS A 265 -5.77 19.76 -30.17
CA LYS A 265 -6.34 19.26 -31.44
C LYS A 265 -7.83 18.91 -31.41
N ARG A 266 -8.47 18.98 -30.24
CA ARG A 266 -9.91 18.76 -29.90
C ARG A 266 -10.71 17.61 -30.56
N GLU A 267 -10.23 16.89 -31.57
CA GLU A 267 -10.98 15.80 -32.22
C GLU A 267 -10.13 14.72 -32.95
N THR A 268 -8.87 14.97 -33.34
CA THR A 268 -8.12 14.07 -34.24
C THR A 268 -7.07 13.15 -33.62
N THR A 269 -6.74 13.26 -32.33
CA THR A 269 -5.62 12.51 -31.69
C THR A 269 -6.03 11.49 -30.62
N MET A 270 -7.32 11.18 -30.42
CA MET A 270 -7.76 10.16 -29.43
C MET A 270 -7.43 8.69 -29.80
N LEU A 271 -6.57 8.44 -30.79
CA LEU A 271 -6.15 7.09 -31.19
C LEU A 271 -5.15 6.44 -30.22
N HIS A 272 -4.53 7.20 -29.31
CA HIS A 272 -3.47 6.69 -28.41
C HIS A 272 -3.80 6.72 -26.91
N SER A 273 -4.93 7.31 -26.50
CA SER A 273 -5.33 7.35 -25.08
C SER A 273 -5.71 5.97 -24.53
N ILE A 274 -5.22 5.63 -23.34
CA ILE A 274 -5.60 4.37 -22.67
C ILE A 274 -7.00 4.47 -22.05
N PRO A 275 -7.79 3.39 -22.00
CA PRO A 275 -9.09 3.40 -21.33
C PRO A 275 -8.99 3.77 -19.85
N VAL A 276 -9.96 4.55 -19.37
CA VAL A 276 -10.04 4.97 -17.97
C VAL A 276 -11.23 4.30 -17.29
N ASN A 277 -10.98 3.65 -16.17
CA ASN A 277 -11.99 2.99 -15.35
C ASN A 277 -12.23 3.85 -14.10
N LEU A 278 -13.43 4.43 -14.01
CA LEU A 278 -13.85 5.26 -12.89
C LEU A 278 -14.62 4.41 -11.88
N ILE A 279 -14.23 4.47 -10.61
CA ILE A 279 -14.93 3.83 -9.49
C ILE A 279 -15.51 4.94 -8.62
N VAL A 280 -16.82 5.14 -8.69
CA VAL A 280 -17.51 6.20 -7.98
C VAL A 280 -18.08 5.65 -6.69
N ILE A 281 -17.70 6.24 -5.56
CA ILE A 281 -18.12 5.83 -4.23
C ILE A 281 -18.85 6.99 -3.56
N GLY A 282 -20.14 6.78 -3.26
CA GLY A 282 -20.99 7.77 -2.59
C GLY A 282 -22.24 8.13 -3.39
N PHE A 283 -23.06 9.01 -2.80
CA PHE A 283 -24.47 9.12 -3.14
C PHE A 283 -24.79 9.86 -4.45
N LYS A 284 -23.96 10.80 -4.93
CA LYS A 284 -24.23 11.56 -6.17
C LYS A 284 -22.94 12.05 -6.85
N MET A 285 -22.91 12.07 -8.19
CA MET A 285 -21.87 12.71 -9.02
C MET A 285 -22.36 14.09 -9.49
N GLN A 286 -22.42 15.06 -8.57
CA GLN A 286 -23.05 16.35 -8.84
C GLN A 286 -22.10 17.49 -9.19
N SER A 287 -20.76 17.31 -9.09
CA SER A 287 -19.83 18.36 -9.52
C SER A 287 -20.01 18.64 -11.02
N PHE A 288 -20.45 19.85 -11.33
CA PHE A 288 -20.73 20.30 -12.67
C PHE A 288 -19.45 20.35 -13.52
N GLU A 289 -18.38 20.91 -12.95
CA GLU A 289 -17.06 21.09 -13.55
C GLU A 289 -16.43 19.74 -13.87
N PHE A 290 -16.47 18.81 -12.91
CA PHE A 290 -15.92 17.50 -13.13
C PHE A 290 -16.72 16.70 -14.17
N ASN A 291 -18.05 16.80 -14.15
CA ASN A 291 -18.89 16.19 -15.18
C ASN A 291 -18.59 16.77 -16.58
N HIS A 292 -18.24 18.05 -16.69
CA HIS A 292 -17.78 18.66 -17.94
C HIS A 292 -16.44 18.06 -18.40
N ILE A 293 -15.46 17.94 -17.48
CA ILE A 293 -14.18 17.26 -17.77
C ILE A 293 -14.41 15.82 -18.26
N LEU A 294 -15.31 15.06 -17.61
CA LEU A 294 -15.64 13.71 -18.06
C LEU A 294 -16.28 13.70 -19.45
N LYS A 295 -17.18 14.64 -19.75
CA LYS A 295 -17.82 14.75 -21.08
C LYS A 295 -16.79 15.00 -22.16
N GLU A 296 -15.79 15.83 -21.91
CA GLU A 296 -14.80 16.22 -22.92
C GLU A 296 -13.65 15.21 -23.03
N TYR A 297 -13.00 14.89 -21.91
CA TYR A 297 -11.70 14.20 -21.90
C TYR A 297 -11.78 12.69 -21.72
N LEU A 298 -12.88 12.14 -21.19
CA LEU A 298 -12.94 10.70 -20.92
C LEU A 298 -12.86 9.90 -22.24
N PRO A 299 -11.87 8.98 -22.40
CA PRO A 299 -11.68 8.22 -23.63
C PRO A 299 -12.83 7.28 -23.96
N LYS A 300 -12.95 6.93 -25.24
CA LYS A 300 -13.86 5.87 -25.70
C LYS A 300 -13.49 4.53 -25.04
N ASN A 301 -14.47 3.63 -24.88
CA ASN A 301 -14.32 2.33 -24.22
C ASN A 301 -13.92 2.39 -22.72
N SER A 302 -13.95 3.58 -22.12
CA SER A 302 -13.84 3.76 -20.67
C SER A 302 -15.04 3.12 -19.95
N SER A 303 -14.91 2.89 -18.65
CA SER A 303 -15.98 2.28 -17.85
C SER A 303 -16.18 3.04 -16.55
N ILE A 304 -17.43 3.19 -16.11
CA ILE A 304 -17.80 3.84 -14.86
C ILE A 304 -18.54 2.81 -13.99
N TYR A 305 -18.02 2.56 -12.79
CA TYR A 305 -18.59 1.67 -11.79
C TYR A 305 -19.10 2.52 -10.62
N HIS A 306 -20.41 2.61 -10.44
CA HIS A 306 -21.00 3.46 -9.40
C HIS A 306 -21.49 2.64 -8.21
N PHE A 307 -20.76 2.71 -7.09
CA PHE A 307 -21.13 2.10 -5.82
C PHE A 307 -21.92 3.09 -4.94
N ASN A 308 -23.24 2.95 -4.97
CA ASN A 308 -24.15 3.85 -4.27
C ASN A 308 -25.32 3.09 -3.62
N THR A 309 -25.59 3.29 -2.33
CA THR A 309 -26.76 2.70 -1.67
C THR A 309 -28.10 3.35 -2.04
N GLN A 310 -28.04 4.46 -2.78
CA GLN A 310 -29.16 5.17 -3.40
C GLN A 310 -29.06 5.07 -4.93
N LEU A 311 -30.19 5.19 -5.64
CA LEU A 311 -30.15 5.23 -7.11
C LEU A 311 -29.48 6.54 -7.54
N PRO A 312 -28.55 6.50 -8.51
CA PRO A 312 -27.84 7.69 -8.93
C PRO A 312 -28.75 8.55 -9.82
N GLU A 313 -28.96 9.78 -9.39
CA GLU A 313 -29.55 10.84 -10.22
C GLU A 313 -28.44 11.40 -11.12
N ILE A 314 -28.18 10.73 -12.24
CA ILE A 314 -27.24 11.22 -13.26
C ILE A 314 -28.03 11.95 -14.33
N ASP A 315 -27.57 13.15 -14.69
CA ASP A 315 -28.08 13.94 -15.81
C ASP A 315 -28.20 13.08 -17.07
N GLN A 316 -29.39 13.05 -17.65
CA GLN A 316 -29.68 12.28 -18.86
C GLN A 316 -28.74 12.67 -20.02
N LYS A 317 -28.39 13.95 -20.17
CA LYS A 317 -27.44 14.41 -21.19
C LYS A 317 -26.05 13.79 -21.00
N LEU A 318 -25.63 13.60 -19.75
CA LEU A 318 -24.36 12.95 -19.43
C LEU A 318 -24.42 11.45 -19.77
N LYS A 319 -25.54 10.78 -19.45
CA LYS A 319 -25.77 9.38 -19.86
C LYS A 319 -25.74 9.21 -21.38
N ASP A 320 -26.40 10.10 -22.12
CA ASP A 320 -26.45 10.06 -23.58
C ASP A 320 -25.06 10.30 -24.17
N THR A 321 -24.28 11.23 -23.60
CA THR A 321 -22.89 11.46 -23.99
C THR A 321 -22.02 10.22 -23.79
N PHE A 322 -22.14 9.57 -22.62
CA PHE A 322 -21.40 8.34 -22.33
C PHE A 322 -21.78 7.21 -23.30
N LYS A 323 -23.07 7.05 -23.60
CA LYS A 323 -23.55 6.07 -24.57
C LYS A 323 -22.97 6.34 -25.97
N ASN A 324 -22.97 7.60 -26.42
CA ASN A 324 -22.42 8.00 -27.72
C ASN A 324 -20.90 7.76 -27.83
N LYS A 325 -20.17 7.89 -26.71
CA LYS A 325 -18.73 7.60 -26.62
C LYS A 325 -18.41 6.12 -26.37
N ALA A 326 -19.41 5.22 -26.37
CA ALA A 326 -19.26 3.81 -26.00
C ALA A 326 -18.62 3.60 -24.61
N ILE A 327 -18.93 4.50 -23.67
CA ILE A 327 -18.52 4.39 -22.27
C ILE A 327 -19.55 3.52 -21.55
N SER A 328 -19.08 2.45 -20.88
CA SER A 328 -19.97 1.59 -20.10
C SER A 328 -20.28 2.25 -18.76
N PHE A 329 -21.58 2.39 -18.44
CA PHE A 329 -22.04 2.86 -17.14
C PHE A 329 -22.65 1.69 -16.38
N ASN A 330 -21.97 1.26 -15.30
CA ASN A 330 -22.30 0.07 -14.54
C ASN A 330 -22.71 0.46 -13.12
N ASN A 331 -23.97 0.21 -12.78
CA ASN A 331 -24.47 0.38 -11.43
C ASN A 331 -24.98 -0.96 -10.86
N PRO A 332 -24.26 -1.59 -9.91
CA PRO A 332 -24.71 -2.84 -9.30
C PRO A 332 -26.06 -2.72 -8.56
N PHE A 333 -26.54 -1.51 -8.25
CA PHE A 333 -27.81 -1.27 -7.56
C PHE A 333 -29.01 -1.09 -8.50
N GLU A 334 -28.82 -0.94 -9.82
CA GLU A 334 -29.91 -0.88 -10.81
C GLU A 334 -30.54 -2.25 -11.13
N VAL A 335 -29.97 -3.34 -10.61
CA VAL A 335 -30.49 -4.70 -10.80
C VAL A 335 -31.83 -4.87 -10.07
N LYS A 336 -32.94 -4.54 -10.77
CA LYS A 336 -34.36 -4.61 -10.34
C LYS A 336 -34.57 -5.53 -9.14
N ARG A 337 -34.56 -4.98 -7.92
CA ARG A 337 -34.92 -5.75 -6.71
C ARG A 337 -36.44 -5.79 -6.65
N ASN A 338 -37.00 -6.99 -6.56
CA ASN A 338 -38.40 -7.14 -6.22
C ASN A 338 -38.59 -6.51 -4.84
N PRO A 339 -39.51 -5.54 -4.65
CA PRO A 339 -39.74 -4.88 -3.37
C PRO A 339 -40.08 -5.85 -2.23
N SER A 340 -40.55 -7.05 -2.56
CA SER A 340 -40.89 -8.13 -1.63
C SER A 340 -39.69 -8.92 -1.09
N GLU A 341 -38.51 -8.83 -1.71
CA GLU A 341 -37.30 -9.49 -1.22
C GLU A 341 -36.59 -8.59 -0.22
N ASN A 342 -36.93 -8.76 1.06
CA ASN A 342 -36.32 -8.09 2.22
C ASN A 342 -34.87 -8.56 2.49
N THR A 343 -34.07 -8.76 1.43
CA THR A 343 -32.64 -9.03 1.54
C THR A 343 -31.94 -7.70 1.81
N GLY A 344 -31.47 -7.54 3.06
CA GLY A 344 -30.84 -6.30 3.55
C GLY A 344 -29.91 -5.66 2.53
N ARG A 345 -30.08 -4.34 2.31
CA ARG A 345 -29.15 -3.58 1.45
C ARG A 345 -27.74 -3.75 2.01
N LEU A 346 -26.83 -4.27 1.19
CA LEU A 346 -25.40 -4.31 1.52
C LEU A 346 -24.92 -2.88 1.68
N ASN A 347 -24.27 -2.59 2.80
CA ASN A 347 -23.65 -1.29 3.00
C ASN A 347 -22.34 -1.21 2.20
N LEU A 348 -21.72 -0.03 2.16
CA LEU A 348 -20.49 0.17 1.38
C LEU A 348 -19.32 -0.68 1.89
N ASN A 349 -19.24 -0.91 3.21
CA ASN A 349 -18.24 -1.78 3.83
C ASN A 349 -18.36 -3.23 3.31
N ASP A 350 -19.57 -3.77 3.21
CA ASP A 350 -19.82 -5.13 2.69
C ASP A 350 -19.42 -5.25 1.21
N TRP A 351 -19.67 -4.21 0.41
CA TRP A 351 -19.28 -4.16 -1.00
C TRP A 351 -17.76 -4.14 -1.17
N MET A 352 -17.06 -3.29 -0.41
CA MET A 352 -15.60 -3.22 -0.47
C MET A 352 -14.95 -4.53 0.01
N LEU A 353 -15.52 -5.17 1.04
CA LEU A 353 -15.09 -6.49 1.49
C LEU A 353 -15.22 -7.56 0.41
N ARG A 354 -16.36 -7.59 -0.28
CA ARG A 354 -16.58 -8.53 -1.38
C ARG A 354 -15.66 -8.23 -2.54
N LEU A 355 -15.54 -6.97 -2.96
CA LEU A 355 -14.63 -6.56 -4.02
C LEU A 355 -13.21 -7.06 -3.73
N TRP A 356 -12.72 -6.88 -2.50
CA TRP A 356 -11.44 -7.44 -2.07
C TRP A 356 -11.38 -8.97 -2.20
N GLU A 357 -12.41 -9.70 -1.77
CA GLU A 357 -12.46 -11.16 -1.93
C GLU A 357 -12.39 -11.59 -3.40
N PHE A 358 -13.04 -10.87 -4.32
CA PHE A 358 -12.91 -11.14 -5.77
C PHE A 358 -11.49 -10.86 -6.27
N ILE A 359 -10.87 -9.76 -5.84
CA ILE A 359 -9.49 -9.40 -6.19
C ILE A 359 -8.51 -10.48 -5.70
N GLU A 360 -8.57 -10.84 -4.42
CA GLU A 360 -7.70 -11.86 -3.81
C GLU A 360 -7.82 -13.20 -4.55
N ASN A 361 -9.04 -13.57 -4.91
CA ASN A 361 -9.33 -14.80 -5.64
C ASN A 361 -8.92 -14.79 -7.12
N ASN A 362 -8.37 -13.70 -7.66
CA ASN A 362 -7.82 -13.66 -9.03
C ASN A 362 -6.38 -14.16 -9.10
N PHE A 363 -5.63 -14.05 -8.00
CA PHE A 363 -4.20 -14.38 -7.97
C PHE A 363 -3.95 -15.84 -7.61
N GLU A 364 -2.86 -16.41 -8.11
CA GLU A 364 -2.31 -17.64 -7.54
C GLU A 364 -1.82 -17.38 -6.10
N ASP A 365 -1.86 -18.40 -5.23
CA ASP A 365 -1.46 -18.29 -3.82
C ASP A 365 -0.08 -17.65 -3.62
N LYS A 366 0.89 -17.95 -4.51
CA LYS A 366 2.26 -17.41 -4.45
C LYS A 366 2.39 -15.93 -4.84
N PHE A 367 1.36 -15.37 -5.47
CA PHE A 367 1.28 -13.98 -5.90
C PHE A 367 0.12 -13.23 -5.25
N SER A 368 -0.51 -13.85 -4.25
CA SER A 368 -1.66 -13.27 -3.57
C SER A 368 -1.28 -11.92 -2.95
N PRO A 369 -2.10 -10.88 -3.15
CA PRO A 369 -1.83 -9.57 -2.58
C PRO A 369 -1.95 -9.60 -1.06
N ARG A 370 -1.41 -8.57 -0.41
CA ARG A 370 -1.48 -8.47 1.06
C ARG A 370 -2.91 -8.44 1.54
N ASN A 371 -3.22 -9.26 2.55
CA ASN A 371 -4.56 -9.34 3.11
C ASN A 371 -4.98 -8.04 3.84
N ILE A 372 -6.29 -7.90 4.04
CA ILE A 372 -6.92 -6.77 4.76
C ILE A 372 -7.36 -7.15 6.19
N ILE A 373 -6.75 -8.18 6.81
CA ILE A 373 -7.22 -8.69 8.12
C ILE A 373 -7.08 -7.65 9.23
N ARG A 374 -6.03 -6.82 9.15
CA ARG A 374 -5.84 -5.68 10.05
C ARG A 374 -7.04 -4.74 9.95
N HIS A 375 -7.39 -4.31 8.74
CA HIS A 375 -8.47 -3.34 8.49
C HIS A 375 -9.81 -3.89 9.01
N LYS A 376 -10.07 -5.19 8.80
CA LYS A 376 -11.22 -5.91 9.39
C LYS A 376 -11.23 -5.84 10.93
N LEU A 377 -10.11 -6.12 11.58
CA LEU A 377 -10.00 -6.06 13.05
C LEU A 377 -10.21 -4.65 13.58
N ILE A 378 -9.54 -3.68 12.97
CA ILE A 378 -9.63 -2.27 13.31
C ILE A 378 -11.09 -1.79 13.25
N SER A 379 -11.79 -2.07 12.15
CA SER A 379 -13.21 -1.71 12.05
C SER A 379 -14.01 -2.41 13.14
N ALA A 380 -13.87 -3.73 13.29
CA ALA A 380 -14.62 -4.49 14.29
C ALA A 380 -14.42 -4.02 15.75
N LEU A 381 -13.26 -3.44 16.07
CA LEU A 381 -12.94 -2.94 17.40
C LEU A 381 -13.40 -1.49 17.61
N PHE A 382 -13.20 -0.63 16.62
CA PHE A 382 -13.35 0.82 16.76
C PHE A 382 -14.60 1.40 16.08
N GLU A 383 -15.24 0.68 15.16
CA GLU A 383 -16.53 1.06 14.56
C GLU A 383 -17.60 1.05 15.65
N ASP A 384 -17.87 2.25 16.17
CA ASP A 384 -18.90 2.49 17.15
C ASP A 384 -20.21 2.88 16.48
N LYS A 385 -21.32 2.72 17.22
CA LYS A 385 -22.55 3.40 16.82
C LYS A 385 -22.24 4.90 16.67
N PRO A 386 -22.70 5.56 15.57
CA PRO A 386 -22.58 7.00 15.33
C PRO A 386 -22.73 7.80 16.63
N GLY A 387 -21.70 8.53 17.09
CA GLY A 387 -21.89 9.27 18.35
C GLY A 387 -20.70 9.79 19.16
N LYS A 388 -19.52 9.14 19.12
CA LYS A 388 -18.77 8.91 20.38
C LYS A 388 -17.35 9.45 20.49
N LEU A 389 -16.95 10.41 19.68
CA LEU A 389 -15.71 11.18 19.91
C LEU A 389 -16.04 12.66 19.92
N LYS A 390 -16.93 13.06 20.84
CA LYS A 390 -17.36 14.46 21.01
C LYS A 390 -16.49 15.19 22.02
N SER A 391 -15.95 14.47 23.01
CA SER A 391 -15.10 15.04 24.04
C SER A 391 -13.62 14.76 23.77
N LYS A 392 -12.76 15.64 24.27
CA LYS A 392 -11.31 15.48 24.21
C LYS A 392 -10.85 14.21 24.95
N GLU A 393 -11.52 13.86 26.05
CA GLU A 393 -11.26 12.64 26.81
C GLU A 393 -11.56 11.38 25.99
N GLU A 394 -12.64 11.38 25.20
CA GLU A 394 -12.98 10.27 24.32
C GLU A 394 -11.94 10.10 23.20
N VAL A 395 -11.50 11.21 22.59
CA VAL A 395 -10.41 11.22 21.59
C VAL A 395 -9.12 10.68 22.21
N LEU A 396 -8.75 11.14 23.40
CA LEU A 396 -7.56 10.68 24.11
C LEU A 396 -7.60 9.17 24.41
N LEU A 397 -8.77 8.66 24.82
CA LEU A 397 -8.97 7.23 25.04
C LEU A 397 -8.88 6.43 23.75
N TYR A 398 -9.48 6.92 22.66
CA TYR A 398 -9.37 6.31 21.34
C TYR A 398 -7.91 6.21 20.89
N LEU A 399 -7.16 7.30 20.96
CA LEU A 399 -5.74 7.33 20.54
C LEU A 399 -4.89 6.37 21.38
N LYS A 400 -5.10 6.33 22.70
CA LYS A 400 -4.42 5.38 23.60
C LYS A 400 -4.70 3.94 23.19
N ASP A 401 -5.97 3.61 23.01
CA ASP A 401 -6.44 2.28 22.69
C ASP A 401 -5.94 1.82 21.32
N ARG A 402 -6.06 2.70 20.32
CA ARG A 402 -5.57 2.50 18.96
C ARG A 402 -4.06 2.27 18.94
N MET A 403 -3.29 3.08 19.65
CA MET A 403 -1.85 2.93 19.82
C MET A 403 -1.48 1.54 20.35
N TYR A 404 -2.11 1.05 21.44
CA TYR A 404 -1.77 -0.28 21.97
C TYR A 404 -2.16 -1.44 21.04
N ILE A 405 -3.26 -1.32 20.31
CA ILE A 405 -3.66 -2.32 19.31
C ILE A 405 -2.65 -2.34 18.14
N GLU A 406 -2.27 -1.18 17.60
CA GLU A 406 -1.27 -1.10 16.52
C GLU A 406 0.10 -1.60 16.98
N LEU A 407 0.49 -1.38 18.24
CA LEU A 407 1.72 -1.94 18.78
C LEU A 407 1.66 -3.47 18.85
N ALA A 408 0.52 -4.04 19.27
CA ALA A 408 0.32 -5.49 19.29
C ALA A 408 0.41 -6.10 17.87
N LEU A 409 -0.20 -5.44 16.88
CA LEU A 409 -0.13 -5.83 15.48
C LEU A 409 1.31 -5.73 14.93
N SER A 410 2.04 -4.68 15.30
CA SER A 410 3.45 -4.48 14.95
C SER A 410 4.33 -5.58 15.54
N ILE A 411 4.12 -5.94 16.81
CA ILE A 411 4.84 -7.06 17.44
C ILE A 411 4.63 -8.36 16.66
N ALA A 412 3.41 -8.61 16.16
CA ALA A 412 3.13 -9.78 15.33
C ALA A 412 3.80 -9.71 13.96
N LYS A 413 3.62 -8.59 13.24
CA LYS A 413 4.23 -8.35 11.92
C LYS A 413 5.75 -8.55 11.95
N TYR A 414 6.40 -8.04 12.98
CA TYR A 414 7.86 -8.12 13.13
C TYR A 414 8.32 -9.31 13.97
N LYS A 415 7.45 -10.32 14.16
CA LYS A 415 7.76 -11.62 14.77
C LYS A 415 8.43 -11.48 16.15
N GLY A 416 8.08 -10.43 16.88
CA GLY A 416 8.56 -10.12 18.23
C GLY A 416 9.89 -9.37 18.33
N PHE A 417 10.48 -8.91 17.23
CA PHE A 417 11.64 -8.01 17.22
C PHE A 417 11.21 -6.63 16.69
N LEU A 418 11.49 -5.55 17.41
CA LEU A 418 11.11 -4.19 17.01
C LEU A 418 12.32 -3.26 17.00
N ASN A 419 12.34 -2.39 16.01
CA ASN A 419 13.22 -1.23 15.98
C ASN A 419 12.39 0.02 16.32
N VAL A 420 12.83 0.79 17.32
CA VAL A 420 12.14 1.99 17.81
C VAL A 420 12.03 3.06 16.72
N ASN A 421 13.07 3.25 15.91
CA ASN A 421 13.05 4.23 14.82
C ASN A 421 12.06 3.84 13.72
N GLN A 422 11.88 2.53 13.51
CA GLN A 422 10.89 2.00 12.58
C GLN A 422 9.48 2.16 13.12
N LEU A 423 9.25 1.79 14.39
CA LEU A 423 7.97 1.96 15.08
C LEU A 423 7.53 3.42 15.10
N ALA A 424 8.45 4.35 15.35
CA ALA A 424 8.16 5.78 15.37
C ALA A 424 7.63 6.30 14.02
N ARG A 425 7.98 5.63 12.92
CA ARG A 425 7.55 5.98 11.55
C ARG A 425 6.33 5.19 11.08
N ASP A 426 5.89 4.18 11.82
CA ASP A 426 4.71 3.38 11.43
C ASP A 426 3.43 3.92 12.09
N ARG A 427 2.32 3.19 11.90
CA ARG A 427 1.00 3.53 12.45
C ARG A 427 1.02 3.68 13.97
N PHE A 428 1.72 2.81 14.69
CA PHE A 428 1.85 2.94 16.14
C PHE A 428 2.54 4.25 16.50
N GLY A 429 3.62 4.62 15.80
CA GLY A 429 4.33 5.89 16.00
C GLY A 429 3.43 7.11 15.77
N LYS A 430 2.60 7.08 14.73
CA LYS A 430 1.59 8.11 14.43
C LYS A 430 0.60 8.28 15.60
N TYR A 431 -0.08 7.20 15.99
CA TYR A 431 -1.06 7.26 17.08
C TYR A 431 -0.43 7.57 18.44
N TYR A 432 0.82 7.16 18.68
CA TYR A 432 1.59 7.55 19.85
C TYR A 432 1.85 9.07 19.87
N SER A 433 2.22 9.65 18.73
CA SER A 433 2.48 11.08 18.61
C SER A 433 1.20 11.89 18.83
N GLU A 434 0.11 11.53 18.16
CA GLU A 434 -1.21 12.16 18.35
C GLU A 434 -1.70 12.03 19.80
N TYR A 435 -1.55 10.85 20.42
CA TYR A 435 -1.87 10.65 21.83
C TYR A 435 -1.06 11.59 22.75
N CYS A 436 0.23 11.74 22.46
CA CYS A 436 1.13 12.59 23.22
C CYS A 436 0.85 14.08 23.01
N GLU A 437 0.39 14.50 21.83
CA GLU A 437 -0.05 15.87 21.54
C GLU A 437 -1.34 16.21 22.29
N GLU A 438 -2.29 15.28 22.34
CA GLU A 438 -3.56 15.48 23.04
C GLU A 438 -3.41 15.52 24.57
N MET A 439 -2.39 14.88 25.12
CA MET A 439 -2.04 14.93 26.54
C MET A 439 -1.57 16.35 26.97
N LYS A 440 -2.36 17.00 27.84
CA LYS A 440 -2.05 18.34 28.40
C LYS A 440 -0.87 18.37 29.39
N SER A 441 -0.34 17.23 29.86
CA SER A 441 0.66 17.17 30.94
C SER A 441 2.08 16.88 30.47
N GLY A 442 3.09 17.39 31.20
CA GLY A 442 4.52 17.18 30.91
C GLY A 442 5.02 15.74 31.15
N ASN A 443 4.17 14.82 31.61
CA ASN A 443 4.55 13.43 31.90
C ASN A 443 4.18 12.49 30.73
N LYS A 444 4.64 12.82 29.53
CA LYS A 444 4.43 12.01 28.32
C LYS A 444 5.29 10.75 28.41
N PRO A 445 4.72 9.53 28.36
CA PRO A 445 5.52 8.32 28.44
C PRO A 445 6.40 8.21 27.20
N SER A 446 7.68 7.86 27.35
CA SER A 446 8.52 7.56 26.17
C SER A 446 7.98 6.37 25.38
N LEU A 447 8.22 6.34 24.07
CA LEU A 447 7.85 5.22 23.20
C LEU A 447 8.39 3.88 23.75
N ILE A 448 9.64 3.86 24.23
CA ILE A 448 10.25 2.69 24.87
C ILE A 448 9.46 2.27 26.13
N THR A 449 9.02 3.22 26.95
CA THR A 449 8.18 2.94 28.13
C THR A 449 6.87 2.27 27.72
N VAL A 450 6.22 2.75 26.66
CA VAL A 450 5.00 2.14 26.11
C VAL A 450 5.27 0.70 25.63
N CYS A 451 6.37 0.48 24.89
CA CYS A 451 6.78 -0.86 24.46
C CYS A 451 7.03 -1.81 25.64
N LYS A 452 7.72 -1.34 26.69
CA LYS A 452 8.02 -2.14 27.89
C LYS A 452 6.75 -2.55 28.65
N LYS A 453 5.67 -1.75 28.61
CA LYS A 453 4.36 -2.14 29.18
C LYS A 453 3.77 -3.40 28.52
N LEU A 454 3.98 -3.61 27.22
CA LEU A 454 3.61 -4.85 26.52
C LEU A 454 4.64 -5.99 26.68
N GLY A 455 5.63 -5.82 27.56
CA GLY A 455 6.61 -6.87 27.91
C GLY A 455 7.79 -6.98 26.94
N LEU A 456 8.04 -5.96 26.12
CA LEU A 456 9.24 -5.87 25.30
C LEU A 456 10.46 -5.48 26.14
N LYS A 457 11.64 -5.94 25.74
CA LYS A 457 12.92 -5.72 26.44
C LYS A 457 14.02 -5.33 25.46
N ASP A 458 14.95 -4.52 25.93
CA ASP A 458 16.11 -4.08 25.15
C ASP A 458 16.97 -5.31 24.74
N ILE A 459 17.52 -5.30 23.51
CA ILE A 459 18.41 -6.34 22.98
C ILE A 459 19.61 -5.74 22.26
N GLY A 460 20.79 -6.32 22.50
CA GLY A 460 22.05 -5.83 21.91
C GLY A 460 22.58 -4.58 22.61
N TYR A 461 23.35 -3.78 21.89
CA TYR A 461 24.04 -2.60 22.43
C TYR A 461 23.25 -1.29 22.30
N SER A 462 22.16 -1.26 21.51
CA SER A 462 21.35 -0.06 21.31
C SER A 462 20.04 -0.11 22.09
N ARG A 463 19.60 1.02 22.65
CA ARG A 463 18.24 1.19 23.20
C ARG A 463 17.13 1.18 22.12
N GLU A 464 17.52 1.16 20.85
CA GLU A 464 16.62 1.19 19.70
C GLU A 464 16.05 -0.18 19.32
N ALA A 465 16.62 -1.28 19.84
CA ALA A 465 16.21 -2.63 19.48
C ALA A 465 15.52 -3.32 20.67
N LEU A 466 14.30 -3.79 20.44
CA LEU A 466 13.44 -4.41 21.45
C LEU A 466 13.04 -5.82 21.03
N THR A 467 12.89 -6.73 21.99
CA THR A 467 12.43 -8.10 21.78
C THR A 467 11.40 -8.53 22.82
N ALA A 468 10.46 -9.36 22.41
CA ALA A 468 9.40 -9.91 23.26
C ALA A 468 9.84 -11.12 24.12
N LYS A 469 11.15 -11.44 24.18
CA LYS A 469 11.68 -12.64 24.87
C LYS A 469 11.41 -12.67 26.38
N THR A 470 10.99 -13.86 26.85
CA THR A 470 10.52 -14.09 28.23
C THR A 470 11.57 -14.65 29.21
N LYS A 471 12.79 -15.00 28.79
CA LYS A 471 13.88 -15.52 29.66
C LYS A 471 15.24 -14.88 29.28
N LYS A 472 16.23 -14.95 30.21
CA LYS A 472 17.59 -14.37 30.08
C LYS A 472 18.11 -14.48 28.64
N LEU A 473 18.63 -13.37 28.11
CA LEU A 473 19.33 -13.33 26.82
C LEU A 473 20.48 -14.34 26.88
N SER A 474 20.27 -15.54 26.34
CA SER A 474 21.39 -16.40 26.00
C SER A 474 22.16 -15.75 24.85
N LYS A 475 23.44 -16.09 24.70
CA LYS A 475 24.30 -15.76 23.54
C LYS A 475 23.72 -16.15 22.16
N SER A 476 22.47 -16.61 22.08
CA SER A 476 21.81 -17.00 20.83
C SER A 476 21.40 -15.78 19.98
N LEU A 477 21.81 -15.82 18.72
CA LEU A 477 21.42 -14.88 17.64
C LEU A 477 19.93 -14.97 17.23
N LYS A 478 19.08 -15.68 18.00
CA LYS A 478 17.66 -15.85 17.69
C LYS A 478 16.90 -14.57 17.98
N LEU A 479 16.60 -13.73 17.00
CA LEU A 479 15.90 -12.48 17.24
C LEU A 479 14.38 -12.67 17.32
N THR A 480 13.85 -13.52 16.45
CA THR A 480 12.40 -13.69 16.28
C THR A 480 11.86 -14.96 16.92
N PHE A 481 10.54 -15.00 17.07
CA PHE A 481 9.84 -16.20 17.52
C PHE A 481 9.54 -17.16 16.36
N GLY A 482 9.97 -18.41 16.54
CA GLY A 482 9.43 -19.52 15.76
C GLY A 482 7.91 -19.62 15.92
N ARG A 483 7.22 -20.02 14.84
CA ARG A 483 5.75 -19.96 14.70
C ARG A 483 4.98 -20.51 15.89
N LYS A 484 5.21 -21.78 16.24
CA LYS A 484 4.51 -22.44 17.37
C LYS A 484 4.65 -21.68 18.69
N LYS A 485 5.85 -21.15 18.98
CA LYS A 485 6.12 -20.42 20.22
C LYS A 485 5.42 -19.06 20.23
N PHE A 486 5.38 -18.38 19.08
CA PHE A 486 4.65 -17.12 18.96
C PHE A 486 3.15 -17.35 19.18
N GLU A 487 2.56 -18.26 18.40
CA GLU A 487 1.11 -18.49 18.37
C GLU A 487 0.56 -19.06 19.69
N ASN A 488 1.25 -20.05 20.29
CA ASN A 488 0.71 -20.78 21.43
C ASN A 488 1.11 -20.19 22.79
N LYS A 489 2.11 -19.31 22.84
CA LYS A 489 2.63 -18.78 24.11
C LYS A 489 2.63 -17.27 24.16
N TYR A 490 3.10 -16.60 23.11
CA TYR A 490 3.23 -15.15 23.15
C TYR A 490 1.89 -14.43 22.91
N ILE A 491 1.11 -14.84 21.90
CA ILE A 491 -0.19 -14.21 21.61
C ILE A 491 -1.16 -14.30 22.81
N PRO A 492 -1.40 -15.47 23.44
CA PRO A 492 -2.29 -15.55 24.59
C PRO A 492 -1.83 -14.65 25.74
N ARG A 493 -0.53 -14.64 26.02
CA ARG A 493 0.06 -13.79 27.05
C ARG A 493 -0.12 -12.29 26.77
N LEU A 494 0.11 -11.85 25.53
CA LEU A 494 -0.09 -10.47 25.12
C LEU A 494 -1.56 -10.05 25.31
N TYR A 495 -2.49 -10.93 24.94
CA TYR A 495 -3.91 -10.69 25.07
C TYR A 495 -4.37 -10.65 26.55
N GLU A 496 -4.07 -11.69 27.32
CA GLU A 496 -4.56 -11.88 28.69
C GLU A 496 -3.82 -10.97 29.67
N GLU A 497 -2.51 -11.15 29.82
CA GLU A 497 -1.73 -10.47 30.86
C GLU A 497 -1.52 -8.97 30.57
N LYS A 498 -1.41 -8.58 29.29
CA LYS A 498 -1.01 -7.21 28.93
C LYS A 498 -2.18 -6.33 28.53
N LEU A 499 -2.95 -6.75 27.54
CA LEU A 499 -4.02 -5.89 27.01
C LEU A 499 -5.26 -5.89 27.90
N THR A 500 -5.70 -7.05 28.39
CA THR A 500 -6.98 -7.17 29.11
C THR A 500 -6.87 -7.12 30.63
N GLN A 501 -5.83 -7.70 31.23
CA GLN A 501 -5.59 -7.62 32.68
C GLN A 501 -4.65 -6.47 33.08
N GLY A 502 -3.83 -5.97 32.15
CA GLY A 502 -2.85 -4.92 32.41
C GLY A 502 -3.40 -3.49 32.38
N ASN A 503 -4.72 -3.31 32.26
CA ASN A 503 -5.42 -2.01 32.16
C ASN A 503 -4.83 -1.05 31.11
N LEU A 504 -4.22 -1.59 30.05
CA LEU A 504 -3.65 -0.79 28.97
C LEU A 504 -4.73 -0.21 28.04
N LEU A 505 -5.80 -0.98 27.83
CA LEU A 505 -6.98 -0.57 27.06
C LEU A 505 -8.05 0.04 27.98
N SER A 506 -8.91 0.90 27.42
CA SER A 506 -10.14 1.32 28.10
C SER A 506 -11.07 0.13 28.37
N ASP A 507 -11.91 0.23 29.39
CA ASP A 507 -12.87 -0.84 29.73
C ASP A 507 -13.82 -1.14 28.56
N ARG A 508 -14.20 -0.11 27.81
CA ARG A 508 -15.02 -0.23 26.59
C ARG A 508 -14.33 -1.11 25.56
N LEU A 509 -13.08 -0.84 25.21
CA LEU A 509 -12.38 -1.63 24.20
C LEU A 509 -12.01 -3.01 24.74
N ALA A 510 -11.57 -3.13 25.99
CA ALA A 510 -11.29 -4.41 26.62
C ALA A 510 -12.53 -5.32 26.63
N GLY A 511 -13.70 -4.76 26.95
CA GLY A 511 -14.98 -5.47 26.89
C GLY A 511 -15.34 -5.93 25.47
N ARG A 512 -15.09 -5.10 24.45
CA ARG A 512 -15.28 -5.48 23.04
C ARG A 512 -14.34 -6.58 22.59
N LEU A 513 -13.08 -6.46 22.96
CA LEU A 513 -12.04 -7.41 22.59
C LEU A 513 -12.32 -8.78 23.23
N LYS A 514 -12.92 -8.81 24.43
CA LYS A 514 -13.38 -10.04 25.11
C LYS A 514 -14.57 -10.75 24.44
N LYS A 515 -15.33 -10.09 23.56
CA LYS A 515 -16.42 -10.73 22.82
C LYS A 515 -15.88 -11.81 21.89
N GLY A 516 -16.48 -13.00 21.88
CA GLY A 516 -15.98 -14.19 21.17
C GLY A 516 -15.52 -13.93 19.73
N LYS A 517 -16.35 -13.27 18.91
CA LYS A 517 -16.02 -12.93 17.51
C LYS A 517 -14.81 -12.00 17.37
N ASN A 518 -14.72 -10.98 18.23
CA ASN A 518 -13.62 -10.00 18.19
C ASN A 518 -12.33 -10.59 18.75
N LYS A 519 -12.41 -11.43 19.79
CA LYS A 519 -11.29 -12.23 20.30
C LYS A 519 -10.74 -13.09 19.17
N GLU A 520 -11.59 -13.89 18.53
CA GLU A 520 -11.17 -14.75 17.42
C GLU A 520 -10.52 -13.96 16.30
N LEU A 521 -11.13 -12.85 15.87
CA LEU A 521 -10.58 -11.98 14.84
C LEU A 521 -9.22 -11.38 15.25
N PHE A 522 -9.02 -11.00 16.52
CA PHE A 522 -7.74 -10.51 17.03
C PHE A 522 -6.65 -11.58 16.96
N PHE A 523 -6.93 -12.78 17.46
CA PHE A 523 -5.98 -13.91 17.39
C PHE A 523 -5.68 -14.28 15.94
N LYS A 524 -6.69 -14.32 15.06
CA LYS A 524 -6.53 -14.57 13.63
C LYS A 524 -5.63 -13.50 12.98
N SER A 525 -5.86 -12.23 13.30
CA SER A 525 -5.08 -11.11 12.76
C SER A 525 -3.60 -11.20 13.13
N LEU A 526 -3.29 -11.44 14.41
CA LEU A 526 -1.90 -11.58 14.85
C LEU A 526 -1.20 -12.81 14.24
N LYS A 527 -1.93 -13.92 14.02
CA LYS A 527 -1.38 -15.10 13.34
C LYS A 527 -1.11 -14.83 11.86
N MET A 528 -2.05 -14.19 11.17
CA MET A 528 -1.90 -13.85 9.75
C MET A 528 -0.77 -12.85 9.54
N LEU A 529 -0.75 -11.73 10.27
CA LEU A 529 0.32 -10.72 10.17
C LEU A 529 1.72 -11.28 10.47
N ARG A 530 1.82 -12.27 11.35
CA ARG A 530 3.09 -12.94 11.65
C ARG A 530 3.58 -13.83 10.50
N ASN A 531 2.67 -14.32 9.68
CA ASN A 531 2.98 -15.12 8.49
C ASN A 531 3.12 -14.26 7.23
N ASP A 532 2.54 -13.07 7.23
CA ASP A 532 2.77 -12.05 6.22
C ASP A 532 4.23 -11.58 6.22
N GLU A 533 4.61 -10.88 5.16
CA GLU A 533 5.94 -10.31 5.03
C GLU A 533 6.16 -9.13 5.99
N ASP A 534 7.35 -9.12 6.61
CA ASP A 534 7.74 -8.07 7.55
C ASP A 534 8.34 -6.83 6.87
N THR A 535 8.47 -6.86 5.54
CA THR A 535 9.02 -5.80 4.69
C THR A 535 7.94 -4.90 4.12
N GLU A 536 8.30 -3.74 3.60
CA GLU A 536 7.47 -2.82 2.82
C GLU A 536 8.33 -2.36 1.65
N ILE A 537 7.78 -2.30 0.44
CA ILE A 537 8.55 -1.84 -0.72
C ILE A 537 8.26 -0.36 -0.92
N HIS A 538 9.31 0.46 -0.84
CA HIS A 538 9.21 1.89 -1.13
C HIS A 538 9.24 2.13 -2.63
N VAL A 539 8.40 3.04 -3.11
CA VAL A 539 8.35 3.44 -4.52
C VAL A 539 9.35 4.56 -4.84
N LYS A 540 9.81 5.31 -3.82
CA LYS A 540 10.70 6.45 -4.04
C LYS A 540 12.04 5.98 -4.61
N HIS A 541 12.27 6.30 -5.88
CA HIS A 541 13.51 6.02 -6.59
C HIS A 541 14.68 6.62 -5.81
N ASN A 542 15.61 5.76 -5.38
CA ASN A 542 16.82 6.20 -4.71
C ASN A 542 17.95 6.26 -5.74
N SER A 543 18.45 7.47 -6.01
CA SER A 543 19.56 7.69 -6.96
C SER A 543 20.82 6.90 -6.60
N ILE A 544 20.93 6.38 -5.38
CA ILE A 544 22.02 5.49 -4.99
C ILE A 544 22.16 4.31 -5.95
N TYR A 545 21.08 3.69 -6.42
CA TYR A 545 21.22 2.52 -7.30
C TYR A 545 21.65 2.90 -8.72
N ASP A 546 21.19 4.01 -9.26
CA ASP A 546 21.64 4.50 -10.58
C ASP A 546 23.11 4.92 -10.57
N ASN A 547 23.60 5.37 -9.42
CA ASN A 547 24.99 5.76 -9.25
C ASN A 547 25.92 4.55 -9.02
N VAL A 548 25.39 3.42 -8.56
CA VAL A 548 26.17 2.22 -8.20
C VAL A 548 26.11 1.15 -9.29
N PHE A 549 24.98 1.04 -10.00
CA PHE A 549 24.71 0.00 -10.97
C PHE A 549 24.47 0.60 -12.35
N SER A 550 24.90 -0.12 -13.39
CA SER A 550 24.80 0.37 -14.76
C SER A 550 23.36 0.37 -15.27
N ASN A 551 22.56 -0.64 -14.88
CA ASN A 551 21.20 -0.80 -15.37
C ASN A 551 20.30 -1.58 -14.38
N PRO A 552 20.08 -1.07 -13.16
CA PRO A 552 19.20 -1.73 -12.20
C PRO A 552 17.74 -1.73 -12.69
N ILE A 553 17.01 -2.81 -12.42
CA ILE A 553 15.53 -2.83 -12.55
C ILE A 553 14.95 -2.74 -11.15
N VAL A 554 14.27 -1.64 -10.84
CA VAL A 554 13.61 -1.45 -9.56
C VAL A 554 12.34 -2.31 -9.48
N LEU A 555 12.18 -3.03 -8.38
CA LEU A 555 10.98 -3.82 -8.10
C LEU A 555 10.10 -3.00 -7.15
N SER A 556 9.16 -2.23 -7.71
CA SER A 556 8.37 -1.24 -6.96
C SER A 556 7.20 -1.83 -6.17
N THR A 557 6.91 -3.12 -6.28
CA THR A 557 5.83 -3.79 -5.55
C THR A 557 6.22 -5.19 -5.08
N HIS A 558 5.46 -5.72 -4.12
CA HIS A 558 5.64 -7.10 -3.64
C HIS A 558 5.34 -8.13 -4.72
N LEU A 559 4.35 -7.85 -5.57
CA LEU A 559 4.06 -8.69 -6.72
C LEU A 559 5.28 -8.76 -7.66
N ALA A 560 5.95 -7.62 -7.92
CA ALA A 560 7.17 -7.61 -8.71
C ALA A 560 8.27 -8.45 -8.06
N LEU A 561 8.53 -8.24 -6.76
CA LEU A 561 9.54 -9.02 -6.03
C LEU A 561 9.26 -10.53 -6.06
N ASP A 562 8.02 -10.94 -5.78
CA ASP A 562 7.62 -12.35 -5.77
C ASP A 562 7.65 -12.94 -7.18
N TYR A 563 7.14 -12.23 -8.18
CA TYR A 563 7.19 -12.64 -9.58
C TYR A 563 8.63 -12.87 -10.03
N PHE A 564 9.52 -11.89 -9.85
CA PHE A 564 10.90 -12.00 -10.28
C PHE A 564 11.69 -13.05 -9.49
N THR A 565 11.42 -13.18 -8.19
CA THR A 565 12.02 -14.24 -7.39
C THR A 565 11.66 -15.59 -7.97
N ASN A 566 10.36 -15.87 -8.19
CA ASN A 566 9.90 -17.13 -8.78
C ASN A 566 10.41 -17.32 -10.21
N TYR A 567 10.36 -16.27 -11.05
CA TYR A 567 10.85 -16.29 -12.42
C TYR A 567 12.33 -16.69 -12.51
N LEU A 568 13.19 -16.21 -11.60
CA LEU A 568 14.60 -16.60 -11.56
C LEU A 568 14.82 -18.07 -11.19
N PHE A 569 13.85 -18.72 -10.52
CA PHE A 569 13.86 -20.16 -10.26
C PHE A 569 13.19 -20.98 -11.37
N GLU A 570 12.11 -20.47 -11.97
CA GLU A 570 11.19 -21.19 -12.87
C GLU A 570 11.56 -21.08 -14.35
N ALA A 571 12.05 -19.92 -14.81
CA ALA A 571 11.90 -19.51 -16.20
C ALA A 571 12.62 -20.39 -17.25
N PRO A 572 11.87 -20.98 -18.21
CA PRO A 572 12.40 -21.53 -19.46
C PRO A 572 12.68 -20.46 -20.53
N ALA A 573 12.31 -19.19 -20.30
CA ALA A 573 12.38 -18.08 -21.26
C ALA A 573 13.79 -17.49 -21.47
N TRP A 574 14.77 -17.91 -20.69
CA TRP A 574 16.20 -17.64 -20.92
C TRP A 574 16.82 -18.62 -21.95
N GLY A 575 16.00 -19.40 -22.67
CA GLY A 575 16.37 -20.53 -23.51
C GLY A 575 15.95 -21.87 -22.90
N ARG A 576 15.60 -22.85 -23.76
CA ARG A 576 14.88 -24.12 -23.50
C ARG A 576 15.47 -25.14 -22.49
N HIS A 577 16.25 -24.75 -21.48
CA HIS A 577 16.83 -25.70 -20.53
C HIS A 577 16.58 -25.32 -19.08
N SER A 578 16.04 -26.26 -18.31
CA SER A 578 15.82 -26.25 -16.85
C SER A 578 17.12 -26.27 -16.01
N SER A 579 18.26 -25.89 -16.59
CA SER A 579 19.62 -26.11 -16.05
C SER A 579 20.47 -24.82 -15.94
N GLN A 580 19.86 -23.68 -15.61
CA GLN A 580 20.51 -22.39 -15.90
C GLN A 580 21.37 -21.75 -14.81
N TRP A 581 21.27 -22.23 -13.58
CA TRP A 581 22.20 -21.88 -12.52
C TRP A 581 22.66 -23.15 -11.83
N ASP A 582 23.87 -23.15 -11.30
CA ASP A 582 24.50 -24.28 -10.63
C ASP A 582 24.75 -23.98 -9.15
N VAL A 583 25.07 -22.72 -8.85
CA VAL A 583 25.34 -22.25 -7.49
C VAL A 583 24.51 -21.00 -7.20
N MET A 584 23.92 -20.96 -6.02
CA MET A 584 23.18 -19.82 -5.50
C MET A 584 23.85 -19.31 -4.21
N LEU A 585 24.16 -18.01 -4.18
CA LEU A 585 24.79 -17.35 -3.04
C LEU A 585 23.81 -16.35 -2.41
N ILE A 586 23.58 -16.44 -1.10
CA ILE A 586 22.51 -15.71 -0.43
C ILE A 586 23.00 -15.02 0.84
N ILE A 587 22.62 -13.76 1.02
CA ILE A 587 22.64 -13.09 2.32
C ILE A 587 21.19 -12.74 2.67
N ALA A 588 20.70 -13.25 3.79
CA ALA A 588 19.33 -13.03 4.24
C ALA A 588 19.26 -12.87 5.76
N GLU A 589 18.16 -12.31 6.26
CA GLU A 589 17.93 -12.25 7.70
C GLU A 589 17.79 -13.65 8.31
N THR A 590 16.79 -14.43 7.86
CA THR A 590 16.47 -15.76 8.44
C THR A 590 16.60 -16.92 7.45
N GLY A 591 16.55 -16.66 6.14
CA GLY A 591 16.40 -17.68 5.10
C GLY A 591 15.03 -18.39 5.07
N GLU A 592 14.02 -17.92 5.83
CA GLU A 592 12.69 -18.56 5.93
C GLU A 592 11.99 -18.70 4.57
N TRP A 593 12.20 -17.75 3.65
CA TRP A 593 11.57 -17.77 2.33
C TRP A 593 11.97 -18.98 1.47
N LEU A 594 13.21 -19.50 1.61
CA LEU A 594 13.64 -20.74 0.94
C LEU A 594 12.86 -21.97 1.41
N ILE A 595 12.32 -21.91 2.63
CA ILE A 595 11.54 -23.00 3.23
C ILE A 595 10.10 -22.96 2.72
N ASN A 596 9.52 -21.77 2.67
CA ASN A 596 8.07 -21.60 2.48
C ASN A 596 7.67 -21.27 1.03
N LYS A 597 8.50 -20.54 0.29
CA LYS A 597 8.14 -20.00 -1.04
C LYS A 597 8.73 -20.78 -2.21
N ILE A 598 9.90 -21.38 -2.05
CA ILE A 598 10.61 -22.02 -3.18
C ILE A 598 10.37 -23.51 -3.22
N ASP A 599 9.87 -24.04 -4.34
CA ASP A 599 9.71 -25.48 -4.55
C ASP A 599 11.06 -26.21 -4.46
N LYS A 600 11.09 -27.34 -3.76
CA LYS A 600 12.27 -28.20 -3.58
C LYS A 600 12.88 -28.64 -4.90
N LYS A 601 12.06 -28.80 -5.95
CA LYS A 601 12.53 -29.22 -7.27
C LYS A 601 13.58 -28.27 -7.87
N PHE A 602 13.47 -26.97 -7.59
CA PHE A 602 14.41 -25.97 -8.11
C PHE A 602 15.78 -26.04 -7.44
N LEU A 603 15.85 -26.60 -6.23
CA LEU A 603 17.09 -26.78 -5.47
C LEU A 603 17.79 -28.11 -5.81
N LYS A 604 17.10 -29.02 -6.53
CA LYS A 604 17.59 -30.37 -6.80
C LYS A 604 18.87 -30.35 -7.64
N GLY A 605 19.93 -30.96 -7.10
CA GLY A 605 21.23 -31.05 -7.78
C GLY A 605 22.04 -29.75 -7.82
N LYS A 606 21.58 -28.71 -7.12
CA LYS A 606 22.22 -27.39 -7.06
C LYS A 606 23.08 -27.24 -5.81
N GLU A 607 23.93 -26.22 -5.82
CA GLU A 607 24.69 -25.78 -4.66
C GLU A 607 24.10 -24.49 -4.08
N VAL A 608 23.92 -24.44 -2.75
CA VAL A 608 23.35 -23.27 -2.06
C VAL A 608 24.25 -22.86 -0.90
N ARG A 609 24.78 -21.64 -0.93
CA ARG A 609 25.52 -21.06 0.20
C ARG A 609 24.76 -19.87 0.73
N ILE A 610 24.41 -19.90 2.02
CA ILE A 610 23.59 -18.87 2.65
C ILE A 610 24.23 -18.36 3.93
N ILE A 611 24.18 -17.04 4.11
CA ILE A 611 24.58 -16.33 5.30
C ILE A 611 23.32 -15.76 5.95
N ILE A 612 23.05 -16.13 7.21
CA ILE A 612 21.88 -15.68 7.98
C ILE A 612 22.26 -14.86 9.22
N ALA A 613 21.41 -13.91 9.59
CA ALA A 613 21.57 -13.04 10.75
C ALA A 613 20.73 -13.47 11.97
N ASP A 614 19.66 -14.24 11.74
CA ASP A 614 18.73 -14.73 12.75
C ASP A 614 18.55 -16.25 12.64
N THR A 615 19.02 -16.97 13.66
CA THR A 615 19.04 -18.43 13.70
C THR A 615 17.71 -19.07 14.11
N ALA A 616 16.61 -18.31 14.09
CA ALA A 616 15.27 -18.81 14.41
C ALA A 616 14.85 -20.02 13.53
N PHE A 617 15.31 -20.08 12.28
CA PHE A 617 14.92 -21.10 11.29
C PHE A 617 16.06 -22.00 10.80
N GLU A 618 17.28 -21.81 11.32
CA GLU A 618 18.50 -22.50 10.87
C GLU A 618 18.33 -24.02 10.77
N ASN A 619 17.81 -24.67 11.83
CA ASN A 619 17.64 -26.12 11.86
C ASN A 619 16.67 -26.64 10.78
N ILE A 620 15.60 -25.88 10.49
CA ILE A 620 14.60 -26.26 9.49
C ILE A 620 15.17 -26.04 8.09
N LEU A 621 15.89 -24.94 7.90
CA LEU A 621 16.59 -24.60 6.67
C LEU A 621 17.65 -25.66 6.33
N ASP A 622 18.52 -26.01 7.29
CA ASP A 622 19.55 -27.04 7.12
C ASP A 622 18.95 -28.38 6.71
N LYS A 623 17.90 -28.84 7.41
CA LYS A 623 17.19 -30.08 7.05
C LYS A 623 16.63 -30.04 5.62
N ARG A 624 16.09 -28.89 5.18
CA ARG A 624 15.57 -28.73 3.82
C ARG A 624 16.71 -28.75 2.79
N LEU A 625 17.77 -27.98 3.01
CA LEU A 625 18.88 -27.90 2.05
C LEU A 625 19.61 -29.24 1.94
N LYS A 626 19.86 -29.95 3.05
CA LYS A 626 20.41 -31.31 3.08
C LYS A 626 19.63 -32.31 2.22
N THR A 627 18.31 -32.18 2.17
CA THR A 627 17.44 -33.13 1.46
C THR A 627 17.27 -32.79 -0.01
N CYS A 628 17.58 -31.56 -0.44
CA CYS A 628 17.28 -31.09 -1.79
C CYS A 628 18.55 -30.76 -2.59
N CYS A 629 19.58 -30.20 -1.96
CA CYS A 629 20.76 -29.68 -2.65
C CYS A 629 21.84 -30.75 -2.80
N LYS A 630 22.70 -30.61 -3.81
CA LYS A 630 23.93 -31.41 -3.95
C LYS A 630 24.95 -31.03 -2.88
N HIS A 631 25.05 -29.73 -2.61
CA HIS A 631 25.91 -29.19 -1.57
C HIS A 631 25.23 -27.96 -0.97
N HIS A 632 25.39 -27.76 0.34
CA HIS A 632 24.91 -26.56 0.99
C HIS A 632 25.84 -26.11 2.11
N GLU A 633 25.88 -24.80 2.33
CA GLU A 633 26.62 -24.15 3.40
C GLU A 633 25.71 -23.13 4.07
N ILE A 634 25.60 -23.18 5.40
CA ILE A 634 24.91 -22.17 6.20
C ILE A 634 25.94 -21.54 7.12
N LEU A 635 26.14 -20.23 6.97
CA LEU A 635 26.95 -19.42 7.84
C LEU A 635 26.07 -18.44 8.61
N THR A 636 26.56 -17.99 9.76
CA THR A 636 25.85 -17.02 10.59
C THR A 636 26.64 -15.72 10.71
N LEU A 637 25.92 -14.61 10.79
CA LEU A 637 26.45 -13.29 11.07
C LEU A 637 25.72 -12.67 12.25
N ARG A 638 26.34 -11.71 12.93
CA ARG A 638 25.70 -10.94 13.98
C ARG A 638 24.70 -10.02 13.31
N TRP A 639 23.49 -9.93 13.85
CA TRP A 639 22.42 -9.18 13.23
C TRP A 639 22.72 -7.68 13.06
N TRP A 640 23.52 -7.08 13.92
CA TRP A 640 23.94 -5.67 13.77
C TRP A 640 25.00 -5.45 12.70
N GLU A 641 25.68 -6.51 12.24
CA GLU A 641 26.63 -6.49 11.11
C GLU A 641 25.93 -6.75 9.77
N HIS A 642 24.65 -7.14 9.81
CA HIS A 642 23.84 -7.46 8.64
C HIS A 642 23.03 -6.24 8.18
N ASN A 643 23.33 -5.75 6.98
CA ASN A 643 22.62 -4.60 6.39
C ASN A 643 22.32 -4.74 4.89
N GLN A 644 22.75 -5.84 4.27
CA GLN A 644 22.61 -6.10 2.84
C GLN A 644 21.97 -7.45 2.62
N HIS A 645 21.05 -7.50 1.67
CA HIS A 645 20.33 -8.70 1.28
C HIS A 645 20.57 -8.91 -0.20
N LEU A 646 20.97 -10.14 -0.54
CA LEU A 646 21.24 -10.48 -1.92
C LEU A 646 21.00 -11.94 -2.20
N THR A 647 20.67 -12.24 -3.44
CA THR A 647 20.65 -13.58 -4.01
C THR A 647 21.33 -13.51 -5.36
N ILE A 648 22.46 -14.20 -5.51
CA ILE A 648 23.25 -14.25 -6.75
C ILE A 648 23.12 -15.64 -7.35
N PHE A 649 22.71 -15.70 -8.62
CA PHE A 649 22.67 -16.94 -9.39
C PHE A 649 23.93 -17.05 -10.24
N LEU A 650 24.67 -18.15 -10.08
CA LEU A 650 25.89 -18.44 -10.82
C LEU A 650 25.68 -19.64 -11.74
N LYS A 651 26.23 -19.59 -12.95
CA LYS A 651 26.24 -20.70 -13.91
C LYS A 651 27.65 -21.14 -14.23
N LYS A 652 27.86 -22.45 -14.34
CA LYS A 652 29.10 -23.09 -14.75
C LYS A 652 29.26 -22.96 -16.26
N GLY A 653 30.30 -22.27 -16.70
CA GLY A 653 30.68 -22.24 -18.12
C GLY A 653 31.46 -23.49 -18.55
N ASP A 654 31.84 -23.54 -19.83
CA ASP A 654 32.48 -24.71 -20.46
C ASP A 654 33.77 -25.16 -19.75
N LYS A 655 34.55 -24.21 -19.21
CA LYS A 655 35.79 -24.47 -18.46
C LYS A 655 35.56 -24.82 -16.98
N GLY A 656 34.32 -25.04 -16.58
CA GLY A 656 33.92 -25.28 -15.20
C GLY A 656 33.96 -24.06 -14.27
N ILE A 657 34.31 -22.88 -14.80
CA ILE A 657 34.35 -21.62 -14.05
C ILE A 657 32.92 -21.08 -13.92
N LEU A 658 32.55 -20.69 -12.70
CA LEU A 658 31.25 -20.07 -12.43
C LEU A 658 31.25 -18.60 -12.89
N LYS A 659 30.10 -18.15 -13.40
CA LYS A 659 29.86 -16.75 -13.77
C LYS A 659 28.52 -16.28 -13.22
N PRO A 660 28.42 -15.06 -12.67
CA PRO A 660 27.13 -14.47 -12.31
C PRO A 660 26.24 -14.32 -13.53
N VAL A 661 24.95 -14.61 -13.37
CA VAL A 661 23.94 -14.48 -14.43
C VAL A 661 23.01 -13.33 -14.12
N LYS A 662 22.38 -13.38 -12.94
CA LYS A 662 21.41 -12.42 -12.44
C LYS A 662 21.49 -12.35 -10.92
N SER A 663 20.95 -11.29 -10.35
CA SER A 663 20.82 -11.19 -8.90
C SER A 663 19.64 -10.33 -8.47
N ILE A 664 19.19 -10.58 -7.25
CA ILE A 664 18.29 -9.70 -6.51
C ILE A 664 19.12 -9.03 -5.41
N TYR A 665 18.98 -7.72 -5.23
CA TYR A 665 19.70 -6.96 -4.21
C TYR A 665 18.81 -5.92 -3.53
N PHE A 666 18.98 -5.75 -2.22
CA PHE A 666 18.50 -4.58 -1.49
C PHE A 666 19.29 -4.36 -0.20
N THR A 667 19.23 -3.14 0.31
CA THR A 667 19.77 -2.80 1.63
C THR A 667 18.64 -2.77 2.66
N ARG A 668 18.89 -3.31 3.84
CA ARG A 668 17.96 -3.28 4.97
C ARG A 668 18.77 -3.28 6.26
N ARG A 669 18.88 -2.13 6.91
CA ARG A 669 19.65 -1.95 8.15
C ARG A 669 18.77 -2.19 9.38
N LEU A 670 19.29 -2.91 10.37
CA LEU A 670 18.63 -3.16 11.67
C LEU A 670 17.17 -3.66 11.52
N ARG A 671 16.94 -4.52 10.52
CA ARG A 671 15.62 -5.06 10.14
C ARG A 671 14.54 -4.02 9.83
N SER A 672 14.89 -2.82 9.37
CA SER A 672 13.92 -1.85 8.86
C SER A 672 12.87 -2.51 7.94
N THR A 673 11.61 -2.14 8.04
CA THR A 673 10.56 -2.63 7.13
C THR A 673 10.88 -2.32 5.69
N TYR A 674 11.34 -1.11 5.46
CA TYR A 674 11.34 -0.55 4.14
C TYR A 674 12.55 -1.04 3.35
N ILE A 675 12.29 -1.55 2.15
CA ILE A 675 13.29 -2.03 1.21
C ILE A 675 13.00 -1.43 -0.17
N LEU A 676 14.05 -1.32 -0.97
CA LEU A 676 13.96 -1.00 -2.39
C LEU A 676 14.70 -2.11 -3.15
N PRO A 677 14.01 -3.18 -3.58
CA PRO A 677 14.63 -4.28 -4.29
C PRO A 677 14.98 -3.91 -5.72
N VAL A 678 16.13 -4.38 -6.18
CA VAL A 678 16.55 -4.27 -7.59
C VAL A 678 16.98 -5.62 -8.15
N ILE A 679 16.72 -5.82 -9.44
CA ILE A 679 17.33 -6.88 -10.24
C ILE A 679 18.57 -6.34 -10.93
N LEU A 680 19.66 -7.10 -10.83
CA LEU A 680 20.95 -6.79 -11.44
C LEU A 680 21.28 -7.82 -12.50
N ASP A 681 21.88 -7.37 -13.61
CA ASP A 681 22.39 -8.21 -14.68
C ASP A 681 23.78 -8.80 -14.37
N CYS A 682 24.34 -9.57 -15.30
CA CYS A 682 25.66 -10.19 -15.16
C CYS A 682 26.78 -9.20 -14.81
N LYS A 683 26.75 -7.97 -15.34
CA LYS A 683 27.80 -6.97 -15.13
C LYS A 683 27.72 -6.45 -13.70
N ASP A 684 26.53 -6.02 -13.27
CA ASP A 684 26.30 -5.45 -11.94
C ASP A 684 26.32 -6.52 -10.84
N SER A 685 25.92 -7.77 -11.14
CA SER A 685 26.03 -8.92 -10.23
C SER A 685 27.47 -9.19 -9.77
N LYS A 686 28.49 -8.77 -10.51
CA LYS A 686 29.90 -8.92 -10.08
C LYS A 686 30.23 -8.01 -8.91
N VAL A 687 29.67 -6.80 -8.88
CA VAL A 687 29.89 -5.82 -7.81
C VAL A 687 29.41 -6.38 -6.48
N ILE A 688 28.19 -6.94 -6.46
CA ILE A 688 27.62 -7.52 -5.23
C ILE A 688 28.21 -8.90 -4.87
N LEU A 689 28.92 -9.58 -5.78
CA LEU A 689 29.66 -10.80 -5.43
C LEU A 689 30.82 -10.50 -4.46
N GLU A 690 31.46 -9.33 -4.61
CA GLU A 690 32.47 -8.86 -3.64
C GLU A 690 31.85 -8.64 -2.26
N THR A 691 30.62 -8.14 -2.23
CA THR A 691 29.86 -8.00 -0.98
C THR A 691 29.59 -9.36 -0.32
N PHE A 692 29.13 -10.36 -1.09
CA PHE A 692 28.96 -11.72 -0.57
C PHE A 692 30.28 -12.29 -0.03
N ALA A 693 31.38 -12.13 -0.77
CA ALA A 693 32.70 -12.57 -0.34
C ALA A 693 33.14 -11.93 0.98
N ALA A 694 32.91 -10.62 1.16
CA ALA A 694 33.19 -9.93 2.41
C ALA A 694 32.36 -10.47 3.57
N TYR A 695 31.06 -10.70 3.37
CA TYR A 695 30.18 -11.30 4.37
C TYR A 695 30.59 -12.72 4.73
N HIS A 696 30.97 -13.53 3.73
CA HIS A 696 31.45 -14.90 3.94
C HIS A 696 32.68 -14.93 4.86
N ILE A 697 33.67 -14.06 4.60
CA ILE A 697 34.85 -13.90 5.46
C ILE A 697 34.46 -13.46 6.87
N LYS A 698 33.55 -12.48 7.02
CA LYS A 698 33.08 -12.02 8.33
C LYS A 698 32.45 -13.14 9.15
N SER A 699 31.58 -13.93 8.51
CA SER A 699 30.89 -15.05 9.15
C SER A 699 31.85 -16.16 9.59
N GLU A 700 32.84 -16.51 8.78
CA GLU A 700 33.88 -17.49 9.19
C GLU A 700 34.69 -16.98 10.40
N ARG A 701 34.99 -15.68 10.45
CA ARG A 701 35.81 -15.08 11.53
C ARG A 701 35.10 -14.97 12.88
N GLN A 702 33.77 -15.04 12.94
CA GLN A 702 33.02 -14.82 14.19
C GLN A 702 33.38 -15.77 15.34
N ASN A 703 33.86 -16.98 15.00
CA ASN A 703 34.27 -17.99 15.98
C ASN A 703 35.79 -18.09 16.13
N THR A 704 36.54 -17.13 15.59
CA THR A 704 38.01 -17.12 15.63
C THR A 704 38.54 -15.98 16.49
N PRO A 705 39.71 -16.14 17.15
CA PRO A 705 40.36 -15.05 17.88
C PRO A 705 40.70 -13.85 16.99
N ASN A 706 40.77 -14.02 15.66
CA ASN A 706 41.03 -12.96 14.67
C ASN A 706 39.78 -12.18 14.23
N SER A 707 38.69 -12.23 15.00
CA SER A 707 37.44 -11.52 14.67
C SER A 707 37.58 -10.00 14.49
N SER A 708 38.64 -9.39 15.02
CA SER A 708 38.95 -7.96 14.91
C SER A 708 39.84 -7.58 13.72
N GLN A 709 40.38 -8.55 12.98
CA GLN A 709 41.29 -8.27 11.86
C GLN A 709 40.54 -7.59 10.71
N ILE A 710 41.11 -6.50 10.16
CA ILE A 710 40.55 -5.78 9.01
C ILE A 710 40.48 -6.72 7.79
N ILE A 711 39.38 -6.67 7.04
CA ILE A 711 39.24 -7.39 5.76
C ILE A 711 39.80 -6.50 4.66
N THR A 712 40.82 -6.98 3.96
CA THR A 712 41.46 -6.22 2.87
C THR A 712 40.79 -6.53 1.53
N GLN A 713 40.97 -5.64 0.54
CA GLN A 713 40.50 -5.90 -0.84
C GLN A 713 41.13 -7.17 -1.45
N LYS A 714 42.36 -7.50 -1.03
CA LYS A 714 43.04 -8.75 -1.43
C LYS A 714 42.33 -9.98 -0.88
N ASP A 715 41.85 -9.93 0.37
CA ASP A 715 41.09 -11.02 0.99
C ASP A 715 39.78 -11.25 0.23
N VAL A 716 39.04 -10.17 -0.07
CA VAL A 716 37.79 -10.21 -0.85
C VAL A 716 38.06 -10.78 -2.24
N SER A 717 39.07 -10.29 -2.95
CA SER A 717 39.44 -10.76 -4.29
C SER A 717 39.80 -12.24 -4.31
N ASN A 718 40.53 -12.73 -3.31
CA ASN A 718 40.87 -14.14 -3.17
C ASN A 718 39.62 -14.99 -2.89
N ARG A 719 38.72 -14.50 -2.03
CA ARG A 719 37.45 -15.18 -1.74
C ARG A 719 36.54 -15.24 -2.97
N VAL A 720 36.46 -14.18 -3.76
CA VAL A 720 35.74 -14.18 -5.05
C VAL A 720 36.30 -15.25 -5.99
N LYS A 721 37.62 -15.36 -6.13
CA LYS A 721 38.24 -16.41 -6.96
C LYS A 721 37.85 -17.82 -6.49
N TYR A 722 37.89 -18.05 -5.18
CA TYR A 722 37.44 -19.30 -4.57
C TYR A 722 35.97 -19.60 -4.86
N LEU A 723 35.07 -18.63 -4.65
CA LEU A 723 33.63 -18.78 -4.90
C LEU A 723 33.33 -19.06 -6.38
N LEU A 724 34.16 -18.58 -7.30
CA LEU A 724 34.00 -18.83 -8.74
C LEU A 724 34.66 -20.14 -9.23
N GLY A 725 35.19 -20.96 -8.33
CA GLY A 725 35.84 -22.22 -8.67
C GLY A 725 37.20 -22.07 -9.37
N LYS A 726 37.82 -20.88 -9.30
CA LYS A 726 39.20 -20.70 -9.77
C LYS A 726 40.13 -21.22 -8.68
N LYS A 727 41.01 -22.18 -9.01
CA LYS A 727 42.08 -22.66 -8.10
C LYS A 727 42.82 -21.44 -7.54
N SER A 728 42.55 -21.14 -6.27
CA SER A 728 43.22 -20.07 -5.55
C SER A 728 44.30 -20.70 -4.68
N LYS A 729 45.39 -19.97 -4.40
CA LYS A 729 46.43 -20.41 -3.45
C LYS A 729 45.88 -20.76 -2.05
N PHE A 730 44.62 -20.44 -1.76
CA PHE A 730 43.95 -20.67 -0.47
C PHE A 730 43.74 -22.16 -0.15
N GLU A 731 43.64 -23.06 -1.14
CA GLU A 731 43.56 -24.51 -0.88
C GLU A 731 44.85 -25.08 -0.27
N LYS A 732 45.99 -24.37 -0.39
CA LYS A 732 47.23 -24.77 0.30
C LYS A 732 47.29 -24.36 1.77
N MET A 733 46.45 -23.43 2.25
CA MET A 733 46.51 -22.93 3.64
C MET A 733 45.50 -23.56 4.60
N LYS A 734 44.48 -24.29 4.12
CA LYS A 734 43.58 -25.07 5.00
C LYS A 734 44.09 -26.49 5.30
N ASN A 735 45.10 -26.96 4.56
CA ASN A 735 45.74 -28.27 4.74
C ASN A 735 47.11 -28.16 5.46
N THR A 736 47.34 -27.03 6.13
CA THR A 736 48.45 -26.72 7.05
C THR A 736 47.85 -26.01 8.23
#